data_AF-A0A2T1G8C7-F1
#
_entry.id   AF-A0A2T1G8C7-F1
#
_cell.length_a   1.000
_cell.length_b   1.000
_cell.length_c   1.000
_cell.angle_alpha   90.00
_cell.angle_beta   90.00
_cell.angle_gamma   90.00
#
_symmetry.space_group_name_H-M   'P 1'
#
loop_
_entity.id
_entity.type
_entity.pdbx_description
1 polymer ?
#
loop_
_entity_poly.entity_id
_entity_poly.type
_entity_poly.pdbx_seq_one_letter_code
_entity_poly.pdbx_strand_id
1 'polypeptide(L)'
;MAAYSLIRPTIILLSSQSFEQFILTLGLIALVVIFGLTAFIFMRIFLNWLQDKLARNHGFFKRLFKGNTGNLTGSLAKPENIFLEPLFLENDGNLTSNIFGKKNDIAEAVKPEIICEDSSEVAHLYKPIALWHGRLILPSNEQRQPYGSVFFEVINAPKKYQNFIGKIASLQWNTNRQVQFFVHAVSQDINFTKQTKKSQKSGNIHPDRLNGWRNVGPLATLAGTRLEDSVTVMLRRPVIVVNHTKSDQQELIIDREPVQIIGRLCGLVSILQRKEPESDKFIVRHFNKISQQFDGVAEIIRIPQVQPDKNGIARSTNHSIEQSPLNPDGWYIYGERDEDNIFVLQAIEPRRIAQLIPDETHFGLKKSLAYLSSENWQNTPAQKGQVKRVLLMPNDATKNGLISPWQEGDIGIVIHCFGGIGGKKGESAPLGIVTGHFAFGVAKVVRDRFTSELRFDIEYKQVYAHNPDGIVAGSSKWQSYMGDLQRGWLGDRPVCDIICKLDCVCCDYDFDGIILSPLSELNEQLDIMMARYRTGDGTGASLVTPATSCVQDSSQAIYATIKKITAEIESNPQIQDWLNTNPTAAQTQRFQQLIALGQSLEKVLIPLGILRPDWRKNSRLAGIDSELKKTFFGGITNLIKAAISYRTMLPRRTQDEIAKVLLKQGAFLWIIRTNQVGGFDPDIEPLAPTGL
;
A
#
# COMPACT_ATOMS: atom_id res chain seq x y z
N MET A 1 67.85 22.53 -47.90
CA MET A 1 66.69 21.71 -48.32
C MET A 1 66.61 20.48 -47.42
N ALA A 2 65.39 20.13 -47.00
CA ALA A 2 64.91 19.09 -46.08
C ALA A 2 65.83 17.84 -45.89
N ALA A 3 66.17 17.37 -44.68
CA ALA A 3 65.33 16.80 -43.59
C ALA A 3 64.67 15.47 -43.97
N TYR A 4 65.10 14.35 -43.34
CA TYR A 4 64.28 13.29 -42.74
C TYR A 4 65.18 12.22 -42.11
N SER A 5 65.37 12.29 -40.79
CA SER A 5 65.93 11.22 -39.96
C SER A 5 64.80 10.35 -39.41
N LEU A 6 64.92 9.02 -39.54
CA LEU A 6 64.08 8.06 -38.83
C LEU A 6 64.20 8.27 -37.31
N ILE A 7 63.09 8.63 -36.67
CA ILE A 7 62.94 8.56 -35.21
C ILE A 7 62.06 7.34 -34.91
N ARG A 8 62.66 6.32 -34.28
CA ARG A 8 61.93 5.25 -33.59
C ARG A 8 61.16 5.85 -32.41
N PRO A 9 59.90 5.49 -32.16
CA PRO A 9 59.24 5.92 -30.94
C PRO A 9 59.79 5.12 -29.75
N THR A 10 60.56 5.80 -28.91
CA THR A 10 60.88 5.33 -27.56
C THR A 10 59.64 5.53 -26.69
N ILE A 11 58.96 4.45 -26.34
CA ILE A 11 57.86 4.48 -25.36
C ILE A 11 58.51 4.61 -23.98
N ILE A 12 58.45 5.80 -23.41
CA ILE A 12 58.84 6.06 -22.02
C ILE A 12 57.68 5.56 -21.13
N LEU A 13 57.89 4.44 -20.46
CA LEU A 13 57.03 3.98 -19.36
C LEU A 13 57.27 4.88 -18.16
N LEU A 14 56.27 5.72 -17.83
CA LEU A 14 56.18 6.37 -16.53
C LEU A 14 55.87 5.32 -15.46
N SER A 15 56.51 5.50 -14.32
CA SER A 15 56.63 4.59 -13.17
C SER A 15 55.38 3.78 -12.77
N SER A 16 55.62 2.48 -12.53
CA SER A 16 54.88 1.55 -11.64
C SER A 16 53.57 0.90 -12.10
N GLN A 17 53.27 0.83 -13.40
CA GLN A 17 52.21 -0.07 -13.88
C GLN A 17 52.77 -1.38 -14.45
N SER A 18 52.21 -2.52 -14.04
CA SER A 18 52.54 -3.82 -14.62
C SER A 18 52.02 -3.93 -16.07
N PHE A 19 52.66 -4.75 -16.89
CA PHE A 19 52.22 -4.98 -18.29
C PHE A 19 50.76 -5.44 -18.38
N GLU A 20 50.27 -6.17 -17.38
CA GLU A 20 48.86 -6.56 -17.28
C GLU A 20 47.92 -5.36 -17.03
N GLN A 21 48.33 -4.39 -16.21
CA GLN A 21 47.57 -3.15 -16.01
C GLN A 21 47.52 -2.30 -17.28
N PHE A 22 48.58 -2.31 -18.10
CA PHE A 22 48.57 -1.63 -19.39
C PHE A 22 47.56 -2.28 -20.36
N ILE A 23 47.54 -3.61 -20.46
CA ILE A 23 46.57 -4.36 -21.29
C ILE A 23 45.14 -4.12 -20.81
N LEU A 24 44.89 -4.14 -19.49
CA LEU A 24 43.59 -3.82 -18.90
C LEU A 24 43.14 -2.39 -19.21
N THR A 25 44.05 -1.42 -19.15
CA THR A 25 43.76 -0.02 -19.47
C THR A 25 43.45 0.15 -20.96
N LEU A 26 44.21 -0.51 -21.84
CA LEU A 26 43.95 -0.51 -23.28
C LEU A 26 42.60 -1.17 -23.62
N GLY A 27 42.27 -2.28 -22.95
CA GLY A 27 40.99 -2.96 -23.07
C GLY A 27 39.82 -2.09 -22.61
N LEU A 28 39.99 -1.33 -21.51
CA LEU A 28 38.99 -0.40 -21.01
C LEU A 28 38.77 0.78 -21.97
N ILE A 29 39.85 1.32 -22.55
CA ILE A 29 39.79 2.39 -23.55
C ILE A 29 39.07 1.88 -24.81
N ALA A 30 39.41 0.69 -25.30
CA ALA A 30 38.72 0.08 -26.44
C ALA A 30 37.23 -0.15 -26.15
N LEU A 31 36.88 -0.60 -24.94
CA LEU A 31 35.49 -0.79 -24.53
C LEU A 31 34.72 0.54 -24.46
N VAL A 32 35.33 1.60 -23.90
CA VAL A 32 34.74 2.95 -23.85
C VAL A 32 34.55 3.53 -25.26
N VAL A 33 35.51 3.32 -26.17
CA VAL A 33 35.38 3.75 -27.57
C VAL A 33 34.28 2.97 -28.29
N ILE A 34 34.18 1.66 -28.10
CA ILE A 34 33.13 0.83 -28.71
C ILE A 34 31.75 1.22 -28.17
N PHE A 35 31.59 1.34 -26.84
CA PHE A 35 30.32 1.78 -26.25
C PHE A 35 29.95 3.21 -26.64
N GLY A 36 30.94 4.11 -26.72
CA GLY A 36 30.76 5.47 -27.20
C GLY A 36 30.30 5.53 -28.66
N LEU A 37 30.91 4.72 -29.54
CA LEU A 37 30.53 4.62 -30.94
C LEU A 37 29.12 4.02 -31.10
N THR A 38 28.80 3.00 -30.31
CA THR A 38 27.48 2.33 -30.34
C THR A 38 26.38 3.27 -29.85
N ALA A 39 26.61 4.02 -28.78
CA ALA A 39 25.70 5.05 -28.28
C ALA A 39 25.53 6.21 -29.28
N PHE A 40 26.62 6.63 -29.93
CA PHE A 40 26.56 7.66 -30.98
C PHE A 40 25.74 7.21 -32.19
N ILE A 41 25.93 5.97 -32.65
CA ILE A 41 25.14 5.38 -33.75
C ILE A 41 23.67 5.30 -33.35
N PHE A 42 23.36 4.83 -32.14
CA PHE A 42 21.97 4.73 -31.67
C PHE A 42 21.31 6.10 -31.56
N MET A 43 22.02 7.11 -31.04
CA MET A 43 21.52 8.48 -30.94
C MET A 43 21.28 9.10 -32.32
N ARG A 44 22.14 8.80 -33.31
CA ARG A 44 21.98 9.25 -34.69
C ARG A 44 20.80 8.58 -35.39
N ILE A 45 20.58 7.29 -35.17
CA ILE A 45 19.39 6.56 -35.66
C ILE A 45 18.11 7.13 -35.03
N PHE A 46 18.14 7.39 -33.72
CA PHE A 46 17.00 7.98 -32.99
C PHE A 46 16.68 9.40 -33.47
N LEU A 47 17.68 10.26 -33.68
CA LEU A 47 17.48 11.62 -34.21
C LEU A 47 16.95 11.60 -35.64
N ASN A 48 17.43 10.71 -36.49
CA ASN A 48 16.91 10.54 -37.85
C ASN A 48 15.46 10.04 -37.84
N TRP A 49 15.13 9.08 -36.99
CA TRP A 49 13.75 8.60 -36.80
C TRP A 49 12.83 9.70 -36.28
N LEU A 50 13.31 10.52 -35.34
CA LEU A 50 12.55 11.64 -34.77
C LEU A 50 12.33 12.75 -35.81
N GLN A 51 13.35 13.09 -36.61
CA GLN A 51 13.22 14.04 -37.71
C GLN A 51 12.24 13.57 -38.78
N ASP A 52 12.29 12.29 -39.16
CA ASP A 52 11.37 11.69 -40.12
C ASP A 52 9.92 11.68 -39.58
N LYS A 53 9.73 11.37 -38.29
CA LYS A 53 8.41 11.43 -37.64
C LYS A 53 7.86 12.86 -37.57
N LEU A 54 8.71 13.86 -37.31
CA LEU A 54 8.34 15.28 -37.31
C LEU A 54 8.04 15.79 -38.72
N ALA A 55 8.78 15.34 -39.74
CA ALA A 55 8.53 15.66 -41.14
C ALA A 55 7.19 15.09 -41.64
N ARG A 56 6.84 13.85 -41.24
CA ARG A 56 5.56 13.22 -41.57
C ARG A 56 4.36 13.90 -40.90
N ASN A 57 4.52 14.45 -39.70
CA ASN A 57 3.46 15.19 -39.00
C ASN A 57 3.28 16.64 -39.49
N HIS A 58 4.25 17.20 -40.22
CA HIS A 58 4.15 18.56 -40.78
C HIS A 58 3.18 18.65 -41.98
N GLY A 59 2.82 17.52 -42.60
CA GLY A 59 1.82 17.44 -43.67
C GLY A 59 0.37 17.53 -43.19
N PHE A 60 0.10 17.25 -41.91
CA PHE A 60 -1.25 17.29 -41.34
C PHE A 60 -1.70 18.72 -40.99
N PHE A 61 -0.77 19.59 -40.59
CA PHE A 61 -1.07 20.97 -40.19
C PHE A 61 -1.17 21.97 -41.36
N LYS A 62 -0.76 21.60 -42.58
CA LYS A 62 -0.81 22.49 -43.76
C LYS A 62 -2.12 22.38 -44.57
N ARG A 63 -3.03 21.47 -44.21
CA ARG A 63 -4.38 21.36 -44.81
C ARG A 63 -5.51 22.01 -43.99
N LEU A 64 -5.22 22.56 -42.81
CA LEU A 64 -6.23 23.21 -41.96
C LEU A 64 -6.19 24.76 -41.93
N PHE A 65 -5.22 25.41 -42.59
CA PHE A 65 -5.15 26.88 -42.62
C PHE A 65 -4.85 27.42 -44.02
N LYS A 66 -5.92 27.54 -44.81
CA LYS A 66 -6.08 28.44 -45.97
C LYS A 66 -7.60 28.59 -46.14
N GLY A 67 -8.27 29.47 -45.38
CA GLY A 67 -8.33 30.90 -45.64
C GLY A 67 -9.34 31.20 -46.74
N ASN A 68 -10.58 31.58 -46.38
CA ASN A 68 -11.21 32.75 -46.99
C ASN A 68 -12.44 33.25 -46.21
N THR A 69 -12.39 34.53 -45.90
CA THR A 69 -13.43 35.44 -45.43
C THR A 69 -14.42 35.77 -46.54
N GLY A 70 -15.71 35.92 -46.21
CA GLY A 70 -16.70 36.53 -47.11
C GLY A 70 -18.10 36.55 -46.50
N ASN A 71 -18.60 37.75 -46.18
CA ASN A 71 -20.00 38.04 -45.84
C ASN A 71 -20.94 37.65 -46.99
N LEU A 72 -22.16 37.19 -46.67
CA LEU A 72 -23.45 37.73 -47.16
C LEU A 72 -24.62 36.79 -46.78
N THR A 73 -25.67 37.41 -46.20
CA THR A 73 -27.12 37.15 -46.30
C THR A 73 -27.67 35.79 -46.79
N GLY A 74 -28.70 35.27 -46.10
CA GLY A 74 -29.80 34.54 -46.76
C GLY A 74 -30.31 33.27 -46.05
N SER A 75 -31.35 33.45 -45.23
CA SER A 75 -32.61 32.67 -45.25
C SER A 75 -32.66 31.33 -46.04
N LEU A 76 -32.90 30.20 -45.35
CA LEU A 76 -34.04 29.26 -45.55
C LEU A 76 -33.77 27.81 -45.07
N ALA A 77 -34.77 27.30 -44.36
CA ALA A 77 -35.34 25.94 -44.40
C ALA A 77 -34.65 24.72 -43.73
N LYS A 78 -35.55 23.99 -43.03
CA LYS A 78 -35.53 22.66 -42.38
C LYS A 78 -34.74 21.53 -43.08
N PRO A 79 -34.44 20.44 -42.35
CA PRO A 79 -35.26 19.21 -42.48
C PRO A 79 -35.56 18.57 -41.09
N GLU A 80 -36.80 18.21 -40.78
CA GLU A 80 -37.54 16.97 -41.11
C GLU A 80 -37.06 15.72 -40.35
N ASN A 81 -37.90 15.34 -39.39
CA ASN A 81 -37.89 14.11 -38.62
C ASN A 81 -38.18 12.89 -39.50
N ILE A 82 -37.49 11.79 -39.27
CA ILE A 82 -37.93 10.46 -39.71
C ILE A 82 -38.14 9.60 -38.46
N PHE A 83 -39.43 9.43 -38.18
CA PHE A 83 -40.04 8.44 -37.29
C PHE A 83 -40.18 7.13 -38.08
N LEU A 84 -39.88 5.98 -37.46
CA LEU A 84 -40.39 4.68 -37.90
C LEU A 84 -40.83 3.88 -36.67
N GLU A 85 -42.14 3.74 -36.53
CA GLU A 85 -42.85 2.85 -35.61
C GLU A 85 -42.86 1.39 -36.11
N PRO A 86 -43.12 0.40 -35.24
CA PRO A 86 -43.00 -1.01 -35.55
C PRO A 86 -44.29 -1.62 -36.13
N LEU A 87 -44.12 -2.57 -37.05
CA LEU A 87 -45.19 -3.41 -37.60
C LEU A 87 -45.60 -4.50 -36.59
N PHE A 88 -46.89 -4.53 -36.26
CA PHE A 88 -47.57 -5.69 -35.68
C PHE A 88 -47.95 -6.69 -36.78
N LEU A 89 -47.76 -7.98 -36.51
CA LEU A 89 -48.35 -9.09 -37.26
C LEU A 89 -48.72 -10.19 -36.26
N GLU A 90 -50.02 -10.28 -35.96
CA GLU A 90 -50.65 -11.47 -35.38
C GLU A 90 -50.77 -12.54 -36.48
N ASN A 91 -50.44 -13.78 -36.15
CA ASN A 91 -51.11 -14.92 -36.77
C ASN A 91 -51.05 -16.16 -35.86
N ASP A 92 -52.24 -16.66 -35.55
CA ASP A 92 -52.48 -17.92 -34.84
C ASP A 92 -52.13 -19.12 -35.72
N GLY A 93 -51.65 -20.21 -35.11
CA GLY A 93 -51.41 -21.46 -35.83
C GLY A 93 -50.72 -22.53 -35.00
N ASN A 94 -51.50 -23.25 -34.20
CA ASN A 94 -51.11 -24.32 -33.30
C ASN A 94 -50.79 -25.62 -34.06
N LEU A 95 -49.59 -26.21 -33.92
CA LEU A 95 -49.36 -27.65 -34.16
C LEU A 95 -48.12 -28.21 -33.44
N THR A 96 -48.40 -29.12 -32.50
CA THR A 96 -47.61 -30.29 -32.04
C THR A 96 -46.37 -30.13 -31.14
N SER A 97 -46.67 -30.17 -29.85
CA SER A 97 -46.06 -30.96 -28.76
C SER A 97 -44.90 -31.93 -29.05
N ASN A 98 -43.78 -31.67 -28.35
CA ASN A 98 -43.02 -32.59 -27.47
C ASN A 98 -41.53 -32.30 -27.64
N ILE A 99 -40.86 -31.73 -26.60
CA ILE A 99 -39.42 -31.93 -26.26
C ILE A 99 -38.92 -31.04 -25.10
N PHE A 100 -39.69 -30.13 -24.49
CA PHE A 100 -39.23 -29.45 -23.27
C PHE A 100 -40.24 -29.51 -22.12
N GLY A 101 -39.83 -30.19 -21.06
CA GLY A 101 -40.55 -30.28 -19.80
C GLY A 101 -40.69 -28.91 -19.15
N LYS A 102 -41.92 -28.63 -18.71
CA LYS A 102 -42.41 -27.47 -17.96
C LYS A 102 -41.39 -26.90 -16.96
N LYS A 103 -40.88 -25.70 -17.23
CA LYS A 103 -40.55 -24.75 -16.17
C LYS A 103 -41.86 -24.08 -15.76
N ASN A 104 -42.33 -24.41 -14.56
CA ASN A 104 -43.34 -23.59 -13.90
C ASN A 104 -42.63 -22.29 -13.46
N ASP A 105 -42.84 -21.22 -14.22
CA ASP A 105 -42.65 -19.85 -13.74
C ASP A 105 -43.76 -19.57 -12.71
N ILE A 106 -43.52 -19.98 -11.47
CA ILE A 106 -44.07 -19.28 -10.32
C ILE A 106 -43.00 -18.25 -10.00
N ALA A 107 -43.22 -17.00 -10.44
CA ALA A 107 -42.55 -15.88 -9.83
C ALA A 107 -42.89 -15.96 -8.33
N GLU A 108 -41.96 -16.45 -7.52
CA GLU A 108 -42.03 -16.29 -6.08
C GLU A 108 -42.20 -14.80 -5.85
N ALA A 109 -43.40 -14.40 -5.40
CA ALA A 109 -43.64 -13.06 -4.91
C ALA A 109 -42.63 -12.84 -3.79
N VAL A 110 -41.58 -12.06 -4.08
CA VAL A 110 -40.57 -11.66 -3.10
C VAL A 110 -41.34 -11.03 -1.95
N LYS A 111 -41.43 -11.75 -0.83
CA LYS A 111 -42.06 -11.21 0.38
C LYS A 111 -41.31 -9.91 0.72
N PRO A 112 -42.01 -8.81 1.01
CA PRO A 112 -41.36 -7.57 1.36
C PRO A 112 -40.45 -7.82 2.57
N GLU A 113 -39.22 -7.31 2.49
CA GLU A 113 -38.26 -7.42 3.58
C GLU A 113 -38.84 -6.77 4.83
N ILE A 114 -38.83 -7.48 5.97
CA ILE A 114 -39.21 -6.89 7.25
C ILE A 114 -38.00 -6.09 7.75
N ILE A 115 -38.10 -4.78 7.63
CA ILE A 115 -37.03 -3.85 8.01
C ILE A 115 -37.22 -3.47 9.48
N CYS A 116 -36.15 -3.62 10.27
CA CYS A 116 -36.10 -3.10 11.63
C CYS A 116 -35.89 -1.58 11.59
N GLU A 117 -36.87 -0.84 12.13
CA GLU A 117 -36.79 0.62 12.28
C GLU A 117 -36.18 1.04 13.63
N ASP A 118 -36.17 0.14 14.63
CA ASP A 118 -35.58 0.41 15.94
C ASP A 118 -34.06 0.18 15.93
N SER A 119 -33.30 1.27 15.94
CA SER A 119 -31.83 1.24 16.01
C SER A 119 -31.27 0.57 17.27
N SER A 120 -32.04 0.52 18.37
CA SER A 120 -31.61 -0.10 19.63
C SER A 120 -31.64 -1.63 19.54
N GLU A 121 -32.58 -2.19 18.79
CA GLU A 121 -32.70 -3.64 18.57
C GLU A 121 -31.51 -4.18 17.78
N VAL A 122 -30.96 -3.40 16.84
CA VAL A 122 -29.81 -3.79 16.01
C VAL A 122 -28.45 -3.35 16.58
N ALA A 123 -28.42 -2.56 17.66
CA ALA A 123 -27.17 -2.03 18.22
C ALA A 123 -26.17 -3.12 18.63
N HIS A 124 -26.68 -4.26 19.12
CA HIS A 124 -25.85 -5.41 19.55
C HIS A 124 -25.14 -6.13 18.39
N LEU A 125 -25.60 -5.93 17.16
CA LEU A 125 -25.01 -6.47 15.91
C LEU A 125 -23.75 -5.70 15.51
N TYR A 126 -23.57 -4.49 16.03
CA TYR A 126 -22.38 -3.68 15.84
C TYR A 126 -21.37 -3.86 16.98
N LYS A 127 -20.08 -3.90 16.65
CA LYS A 127 -18.99 -4.05 17.62
C LYS A 127 -17.98 -2.91 17.48
N PRO A 128 -17.41 -2.39 18.60
CA PRO A 128 -16.29 -1.47 18.52
C PRO A 128 -15.11 -2.09 17.78
N ILE A 129 -14.44 -1.29 16.96
CA ILE A 129 -13.30 -1.73 16.14
C ILE A 129 -12.13 -2.25 16.98
N ALA A 130 -11.82 -1.59 18.10
CA ALA A 130 -10.72 -1.93 18.99
C ALA A 130 -11.06 -1.59 20.45
N LEU A 131 -10.33 -2.18 21.40
CA LEU A 131 -10.55 -1.96 22.84
C LEU A 131 -10.33 -0.50 23.25
N TRP A 132 -9.22 0.09 22.84
CA TRP A 132 -8.94 1.52 22.96
C TRP A 132 -8.86 2.09 21.56
N HIS A 133 -9.78 2.97 21.21
CA HIS A 133 -9.67 3.78 20.03
C HIS A 133 -10.30 5.15 20.22
N GLY A 134 -9.91 6.08 19.36
CA GLY A 134 -10.24 7.48 19.56
C GLY A 134 -9.63 8.36 18.49
N ARG A 135 -9.89 9.65 18.62
CA ARG A 135 -9.41 10.68 17.72
C ARG A 135 -8.21 11.38 18.34
N LEU A 136 -7.13 11.51 17.58
CA LEU A 136 -5.98 12.31 17.98
C LEU A 136 -6.29 13.79 17.75
N ILE A 137 -5.98 14.59 18.76
CA ILE A 137 -6.15 16.04 18.75
C ILE A 137 -4.78 16.65 19.00
N LEU A 138 -4.32 17.48 18.06
CA LEU A 138 -3.04 18.19 18.20
C LEU A 138 -3.20 19.35 19.21
N PRO A 139 -2.46 19.36 20.33
CA PRO A 139 -2.53 20.45 21.31
C PRO A 139 -2.01 21.76 20.73
N SER A 140 -2.39 22.91 21.30
CA SER A 140 -1.72 24.18 20.99
C SER A 140 -0.25 24.14 21.42
N ASN A 141 0.57 25.03 20.89
CA ASN A 141 2.01 25.01 21.21
C ASN A 141 2.29 25.23 22.71
N GLU A 142 1.44 25.98 23.40
CA GLU A 142 1.50 26.26 24.84
C GLU A 142 1.07 25.05 25.70
N GLN A 143 0.23 24.18 25.15
CA GLN A 143 -0.29 23.00 25.83
C GLN A 143 0.61 21.76 25.68
N ARG A 144 1.68 21.87 24.87
CA ARG A 144 2.61 20.77 24.62
C ARG A 144 3.43 20.44 25.86
N GLN A 145 3.47 19.15 26.19
CA GLN A 145 4.43 18.63 27.16
C GLN A 145 5.80 18.35 26.50
N PRO A 146 6.90 18.36 27.27
CA PRO A 146 8.20 17.88 26.81
C PRO A 146 8.09 16.47 26.19
N TYR A 147 8.85 16.22 25.12
CA TYR A 147 8.87 14.93 24.39
C TYR A 147 7.60 14.56 23.62
N GLY A 148 6.63 15.48 23.52
CA GLY A 148 5.52 15.41 22.58
C GLY A 148 4.36 14.54 23.05
N SER A 149 3.45 15.16 23.81
CA SER A 149 2.12 14.62 24.09
C SER A 149 1.10 15.10 23.05
N VAL A 150 0.00 14.36 22.93
CA VAL A 150 -1.20 14.79 22.19
C VAL A 150 -2.44 14.56 23.04
N PHE A 151 -3.57 15.15 22.64
CA PHE A 151 -4.85 14.81 23.22
C PHE A 151 -5.49 13.63 22.48
N PHE A 152 -6.25 12.83 23.20
CA PHE A 152 -6.94 11.66 22.67
C PHE A 152 -8.39 11.67 23.16
N GLU A 153 -9.31 11.96 22.26
CA GLU A 153 -10.74 11.80 22.52
C GLU A 153 -11.08 10.32 22.48
N VAL A 154 -11.44 9.77 23.64
CA VAL A 154 -11.72 8.35 23.81
C VAL A 154 -13.09 8.04 23.23
N ILE A 155 -13.10 7.33 22.10
CA ILE A 155 -14.34 6.86 21.44
C ILE A 155 -14.78 5.51 22.03
N ASN A 156 -13.81 4.63 22.34
CA ASN A 156 -14.07 3.37 23.01
C ASN A 156 -12.93 3.02 23.98
N ALA A 157 -13.30 2.35 25.06
CA ALA A 157 -12.39 1.88 26.11
C ALA A 157 -12.81 0.49 26.60
N PRO A 158 -11.90 -0.30 27.20
CA PRO A 158 -12.24 -1.55 27.88
C PRO A 158 -13.30 -1.33 28.98
N LYS A 159 -14.05 -2.40 29.33
CA LYS A 159 -15.13 -2.35 30.34
C LYS A 159 -14.74 -1.66 31.65
N LYS A 160 -13.50 -1.88 32.12
CA LYS A 160 -12.94 -1.26 33.34
C LYS A 160 -12.86 0.28 33.28
N TYR A 161 -12.78 0.86 32.08
CA TYR A 161 -12.54 2.27 31.84
C TYR A 161 -13.66 2.92 31.01
N GLN A 162 -14.89 2.39 31.06
CA GLN A 162 -16.03 2.93 30.30
C GLN A 162 -16.31 4.41 30.61
N ASN A 163 -15.98 4.87 31.82
CA ASN A 163 -16.09 6.27 32.23
C ASN A 163 -15.13 7.24 31.51
N PHE A 164 -14.23 6.73 30.66
CA PHE A 164 -13.38 7.53 29.77
C PHE A 164 -14.07 7.84 28.44
N ILE A 165 -15.07 7.06 28.02
CA ILE A 165 -15.73 7.25 26.72
C ILE A 165 -16.35 8.65 26.66
N GLY A 166 -16.08 9.38 25.57
CA GLY A 166 -16.49 10.76 25.36
C GLY A 166 -15.60 11.81 26.04
N LYS A 167 -14.56 11.41 26.77
CA LYS A 167 -13.60 12.33 27.42
C LYS A 167 -12.33 12.48 26.60
N ILE A 168 -11.64 13.59 26.84
CA ILE A 168 -10.32 13.86 26.29
C ILE A 168 -9.27 13.51 27.34
N ALA A 169 -8.39 12.57 27.00
CA ALA A 169 -7.23 12.21 27.80
C ALA A 169 -5.94 12.76 27.18
N SER A 170 -4.92 13.02 27.98
CA SER A 170 -3.56 13.22 27.49
C SER A 170 -2.96 11.86 27.11
N LEU A 171 -2.44 11.74 25.90
CA LEU A 171 -1.75 10.55 25.39
C LEU A 171 -0.25 10.83 25.31
N GLN A 172 0.54 9.96 25.96
CA GLN A 172 1.97 10.15 26.12
C GLN A 172 2.76 8.85 25.91
N TRP A 173 4.04 9.00 25.61
CA TRP A 173 4.97 7.89 25.51
C TRP A 173 5.45 7.45 26.90
N ASN A 174 5.67 6.14 27.05
CA ASN A 174 6.38 5.61 28.20
C ASN A 174 7.82 6.14 28.26
N THR A 175 8.30 6.40 29.47
CA THR A 175 9.64 6.95 29.74
C THR A 175 10.75 5.89 29.75
N ASN A 176 10.44 4.63 29.48
CA ASN A 176 11.45 3.59 29.37
C ASN A 176 12.47 3.88 28.24
N ARG A 177 13.70 3.35 28.39
CA ARG A 177 14.83 3.69 27.52
C ARG A 177 14.60 3.37 26.03
N GLN A 178 13.95 2.25 25.72
CA GLN A 178 13.72 1.82 24.33
C GLN A 178 12.73 2.77 23.63
N VAL A 179 11.61 3.09 24.29
CA VAL A 179 10.61 4.02 23.75
C VAL A 179 11.20 5.41 23.58
N GLN A 180 11.94 5.90 24.57
CA GLN A 180 12.57 7.22 24.47
C GLN A 180 13.65 7.27 23.38
N PHE A 181 14.40 6.19 23.13
CA PHE A 181 15.32 6.12 22.01
C PHE A 181 14.60 6.35 20.67
N PHE A 182 13.48 5.64 20.44
CA PHE A 182 12.65 5.85 19.25
C PHE A 182 12.14 7.28 19.15
N VAL A 183 11.52 7.81 20.23
CA VAL A 183 10.97 9.17 20.26
C VAL A 183 12.05 10.20 19.93
N HIS A 184 13.22 10.10 20.52
CA HIS A 184 14.34 11.00 20.24
C HIS A 184 14.88 10.85 18.82
N ALA A 185 14.97 9.63 18.30
CA ALA A 185 15.51 9.38 16.96
C ALA A 185 14.69 10.04 15.84
N VAL A 186 13.40 10.30 16.07
CA VAL A 186 12.49 10.88 15.06
C VAL A 186 11.90 12.23 15.45
N SER A 187 12.23 12.75 16.64
CA SER A 187 11.83 14.10 17.05
C SER A 187 12.72 15.15 16.41
N GLN A 188 12.10 16.16 15.80
CA GLN A 188 12.84 17.19 15.08
C GLN A 188 12.06 18.49 14.94
N ASP A 189 12.77 19.56 14.59
CA ASP A 189 12.16 20.83 14.22
C ASP A 189 11.54 20.73 12.82
N ILE A 190 10.39 21.35 12.62
CA ILE A 190 9.68 21.33 11.34
C ILE A 190 9.66 22.73 10.76
N ASN A 191 10.30 22.93 9.60
CA ASN A 191 10.35 24.18 8.88
C ASN A 191 10.16 23.95 7.38
N PHE A 192 9.10 24.52 6.82
CA PHE A 192 8.73 24.27 5.45
C PHE A 192 9.71 24.91 4.47
N THR A 193 10.26 24.07 3.59
CA THR A 193 11.13 24.51 2.50
C THR A 193 10.32 25.12 1.34
N LYS A 194 11.03 25.74 0.39
CA LYS A 194 10.40 26.19 -0.88
C LYS A 194 9.79 25.02 -1.66
N GLN A 195 10.38 23.82 -1.56
CA GLN A 195 9.89 22.62 -2.24
C GLN A 195 8.57 22.14 -1.63
N THR A 196 8.47 22.13 -0.29
CA THR A 196 7.22 21.84 0.44
C THR A 196 6.10 22.78 0.00
N LYS A 197 6.37 24.09 -0.01
CA LYS A 197 5.41 25.10 -0.47
C LYS A 197 4.97 24.92 -1.93
N LYS A 198 5.86 24.43 -2.80
CA LYS A 198 5.52 24.11 -4.20
C LYS A 198 4.63 22.87 -4.30
N SER A 199 4.90 21.85 -3.49
CA SER A 199 4.10 20.62 -3.43
C SER A 199 2.68 20.91 -2.92
N GLN A 200 2.53 21.71 -1.87
CA GLN A 200 1.22 22.18 -1.38
C GLN A 200 0.41 22.87 -2.49
N LYS A 201 1.03 23.79 -3.23
CA LYS A 201 0.37 24.46 -4.38
C LYS A 201 -0.04 23.53 -5.51
N SER A 202 0.53 22.32 -5.53
CA SER A 202 0.22 21.28 -6.52
C SER A 202 -0.92 20.35 -6.04
N GLY A 203 -1.49 20.63 -4.86
CA GLY A 203 -2.65 19.93 -4.29
C GLY A 203 -2.31 18.80 -3.31
N ASN A 204 -1.04 18.61 -2.94
CA ASN A 204 -0.66 17.63 -1.93
C ASN A 204 -0.95 18.18 -0.52
N ILE A 205 -1.41 17.31 0.38
CA ILE A 205 -1.65 17.65 1.78
C ILE A 205 -0.35 17.51 2.57
N HIS A 206 -0.03 18.52 3.37
CA HIS A 206 1.19 18.61 4.19
C HIS A 206 0.84 18.93 5.66
N PRO A 207 1.75 18.68 6.62
CA PRO A 207 1.53 18.91 8.05
C PRO A 207 1.62 20.41 8.42
N ASP A 208 0.77 21.24 7.81
CA ASP A 208 0.83 22.71 7.89
C ASP A 208 0.76 23.23 9.32
N ARG A 209 -0.02 22.54 10.16
CA ARG A 209 -0.23 22.85 11.58
C ARG A 209 1.06 22.72 12.41
N LEU A 210 2.06 22.00 11.91
CA LEU A 210 3.33 21.76 12.56
C LEU A 210 4.46 22.66 12.03
N ASN A 211 4.21 23.47 11.01
CA ASN A 211 5.24 24.32 10.43
C ASN A 211 5.72 25.39 11.42
N GLY A 212 7.03 25.48 11.61
CA GLY A 212 7.69 26.39 12.56
C GLY A 212 7.80 25.81 13.98
N TRP A 213 7.27 24.62 14.24
CA TRP A 213 7.37 24.00 15.56
C TRP A 213 8.73 23.37 15.79
N ARG A 214 9.21 23.45 17.04
CA ARG A 214 10.46 22.80 17.47
C ARG A 214 10.19 21.48 18.17
N ASN A 215 11.16 20.55 18.09
CA ASN A 215 11.17 19.26 18.78
C ASN A 215 9.83 18.52 18.69
N VAL A 216 9.32 18.33 17.48
CA VAL A 216 8.04 17.69 17.22
C VAL A 216 8.22 16.18 17.21
N GLY A 217 7.64 15.51 18.21
CA GLY A 217 7.71 14.06 18.36
C GLY A 217 6.68 13.28 17.53
N PRO A 218 6.81 11.95 17.44
CA PRO A 218 6.05 11.12 16.50
C PRO A 218 4.53 11.12 16.72
N LEU A 219 4.05 11.30 17.95
CA LEU A 219 2.60 11.45 18.22
C LEU A 219 2.05 12.76 17.65
N ALA A 220 2.77 13.86 17.86
CA ALA A 220 2.38 15.16 17.31
C ALA A 220 2.43 15.15 15.78
N THR A 221 3.40 14.47 15.17
CA THR A 221 3.43 14.32 13.71
C THR A 221 2.26 13.51 13.18
N LEU A 222 1.82 12.47 13.91
CA LEU A 222 0.64 11.69 13.54
C LEU A 222 -0.67 12.49 13.70
N ALA A 223 -0.82 13.26 14.77
CA ALA A 223 -2.00 14.10 15.01
C ALA A 223 -2.09 15.32 14.07
N GLY A 224 -0.94 15.97 13.79
CA GLY A 224 -0.86 17.21 13.03
C GLY A 224 -0.62 17.04 11.53
N THR A 225 -0.65 15.81 11.01
CA THR A 225 -0.37 15.51 9.60
C THR A 225 -1.44 15.98 8.62
N ARG A 226 -2.70 16.07 9.08
CA ARG A 226 -3.84 16.57 8.31
C ARG A 226 -4.16 18.01 8.69
N LEU A 227 -4.95 18.67 7.86
CA LEU A 227 -5.38 20.07 8.04
C LEU A 227 -6.27 20.26 9.29
N GLU A 228 -6.84 19.19 9.83
CA GLU A 228 -7.73 19.17 10.98
C GLU A 228 -7.51 17.91 11.82
N ASP A 229 -8.08 17.86 13.01
CA ASP A 229 -8.06 16.70 13.91
C ASP A 229 -9.03 15.63 13.40
N SER A 230 -8.63 14.90 12.36
CA SER A 230 -9.43 13.83 11.73
C SER A 230 -8.75 12.46 11.76
N VAL A 231 -7.61 12.33 12.44
CA VAL A 231 -6.88 11.06 12.52
C VAL A 231 -7.45 10.23 13.68
N THR A 232 -8.16 9.17 13.34
CA THR A 232 -8.65 8.16 14.28
C THR A 232 -7.68 6.98 14.37
N VAL A 233 -7.39 6.54 15.60
CA VAL A 233 -6.41 5.49 15.86
C VAL A 233 -6.91 4.50 16.90
N MET A 234 -6.43 3.27 16.81
CA MET A 234 -6.44 2.33 17.94
C MET A 234 -5.10 2.38 18.67
N LEU A 235 -5.15 2.26 20.00
CA LEU A 235 -3.95 2.17 20.83
C LEU A 235 -3.53 0.70 20.98
N ARG A 236 -2.24 0.42 20.79
CA ARG A 236 -1.71 -0.92 21.03
C ARG A 236 -1.61 -1.19 22.51
N ARG A 237 -1.79 -2.45 22.89
CA ARG A 237 -1.48 -2.90 24.25
C ARG A 237 0.05 -2.98 24.46
N PRO A 238 0.53 -2.73 25.69
CA PRO A 238 -0.24 -2.25 26.85
C PRO A 238 -0.63 -0.76 26.73
N VAL A 239 -1.76 -0.40 27.38
CA VAL A 239 -2.15 1.01 27.61
C VAL A 239 -2.26 1.19 29.12
N ILE A 240 -1.43 2.05 29.68
CA ILE A 240 -1.42 2.33 31.12
C ILE A 240 -2.27 3.57 31.36
N VAL A 241 -3.24 3.45 32.28
CA VAL A 241 -4.13 4.55 32.67
C VAL A 241 -3.62 5.14 33.97
N VAL A 242 -3.32 6.43 33.98
CA VAL A 242 -2.93 7.18 35.18
C VAL A 242 -4.12 8.00 35.65
N ASN A 243 -4.60 7.68 36.86
CA ASN A 243 -5.70 8.41 37.50
C ASN A 243 -5.11 9.43 38.48
N HIS A 244 -5.26 10.71 38.17
CA HIS A 244 -4.84 11.78 39.07
C HIS A 244 -5.95 12.02 40.10
N THR A 245 -5.74 11.64 41.36
CA THR A 245 -6.75 11.74 42.43
C THR A 245 -7.21 13.15 42.78
N LYS A 246 -6.58 14.19 42.22
CA LYS A 246 -6.85 15.61 42.48
C LYS A 246 -7.16 16.43 41.22
N SER A 247 -7.27 15.79 40.06
CA SER A 247 -7.48 16.47 38.78
C SER A 247 -8.40 15.64 37.89
N ASP A 248 -9.32 16.28 37.18
CA ASP A 248 -10.11 15.64 36.12
C ASP A 248 -9.26 15.26 34.89
N GLN A 249 -7.95 15.55 34.92
CA GLN A 249 -7.02 15.14 33.88
C GLN A 249 -6.83 13.62 33.86
N GLN A 250 -7.21 13.04 32.75
CA GLN A 250 -7.01 11.64 32.42
C GLN A 250 -5.76 11.49 31.57
N GLU A 251 -4.92 10.51 31.89
CA GLU A 251 -3.66 10.28 31.17
C GLU A 251 -3.54 8.82 30.75
N LEU A 252 -3.11 8.63 29.50
CA LEU A 252 -2.87 7.34 28.85
C LEU A 252 -1.41 7.28 28.41
N ILE A 253 -0.71 6.22 28.82
CA ILE A 253 0.69 5.97 28.46
C ILE A 253 0.77 4.76 27.54
N ILE A 254 1.53 4.90 26.45
CA ILE A 254 1.73 3.86 25.43
C ILE A 254 3.22 3.63 25.15
N ASP A 255 3.53 2.40 24.71
CA ASP A 255 4.89 2.00 24.35
C ASP A 255 5.13 1.96 22.84
N ARG A 256 4.06 2.00 22.04
CA ARG A 256 4.11 1.80 20.59
C ARG A 256 3.20 2.76 19.87
N GLU A 257 3.59 3.12 18.65
CA GLU A 257 2.83 4.03 17.81
C GLU A 257 1.38 3.52 17.60
N PRO A 258 0.37 4.40 17.74
CA PRO A 258 -1.01 4.08 17.41
C PRO A 258 -1.19 3.65 15.96
N VAL A 259 -2.23 2.87 15.71
CA VAL A 259 -2.57 2.37 14.36
C VAL A 259 -3.79 3.10 13.84
N GLN A 260 -3.69 3.68 12.65
CA GLN A 260 -4.79 4.37 12.00
C GLN A 260 -5.92 3.39 11.68
N ILE A 261 -7.13 3.80 12.04
CA ILE A 261 -8.39 3.11 11.77
C ILE A 261 -9.41 4.12 11.23
N ILE A 262 -10.51 3.62 10.69
CA ILE A 262 -11.66 4.42 10.25
C ILE A 262 -12.94 3.74 10.74
N GLY A 263 -13.98 4.52 11.05
CA GLY A 263 -15.20 4.04 11.71
C GLY A 263 -15.09 4.01 13.24
N ARG A 264 -16.24 4.01 13.91
CA ARG A 264 -16.36 3.77 15.36
C ARG A 264 -16.78 2.34 15.65
N LEU A 265 -17.71 1.86 14.83
CA LEU A 265 -18.35 0.57 14.94
C LEU A 265 -18.12 -0.23 13.66
N CYS A 266 -18.28 -1.54 13.78
CA CYS A 266 -18.23 -2.48 12.68
C CYS A 266 -19.40 -3.44 12.75
N GLY A 267 -20.00 -3.76 11.60
CA GLY A 267 -21.00 -4.82 11.43
C GLY A 267 -20.60 -5.77 10.29
N LEU A 268 -21.33 -6.88 10.14
CA LEU A 268 -21.16 -7.83 9.04
C LEU A 268 -22.52 -8.03 8.35
N VAL A 269 -22.61 -7.63 7.09
CA VAL A 269 -23.88 -7.56 6.36
C VAL A 269 -23.75 -8.07 4.92
N SER A 270 -24.88 -8.42 4.30
CA SER A 270 -25.02 -8.48 2.85
C SER A 270 -25.92 -7.33 2.39
N ILE A 271 -25.61 -6.73 1.24
CA ILE A 271 -26.35 -5.58 0.70
C ILE A 271 -27.45 -6.12 -0.21
N LEU A 272 -28.72 -5.93 0.16
CA LEU A 272 -29.83 -6.51 -0.60
C LEU A 272 -30.16 -5.66 -1.82
N GLN A 273 -30.47 -4.39 -1.57
CA GLN A 273 -30.87 -3.46 -2.63
C GLN A 273 -30.77 -2.01 -2.15
N ARG A 274 -30.71 -1.10 -3.11
CA ARG A 274 -30.92 0.33 -2.85
C ARG A 274 -32.38 0.58 -2.49
N LYS A 275 -32.63 1.42 -1.48
CA LYS A 275 -33.99 1.73 -1.02
C LYS A 275 -34.77 2.53 -2.07
N GLU A 276 -34.11 3.52 -2.68
CA GLU A 276 -34.68 4.44 -3.67
C GLU A 276 -33.66 4.68 -4.80
N PRO A 277 -34.09 4.90 -6.06
CA PRO A 277 -33.17 5.27 -7.15
C PRO A 277 -32.31 6.48 -6.77
N GLU A 278 -31.02 6.46 -7.12
CA GLU A 278 -30.05 7.53 -6.85
C GLU A 278 -29.86 7.93 -5.37
N SER A 279 -30.46 7.20 -4.42
CA SER A 279 -30.33 7.44 -2.98
C SER A 279 -29.11 6.73 -2.39
N ASP A 280 -28.45 7.31 -1.40
CA ASP A 280 -27.37 6.66 -0.66
C ASP A 280 -27.87 5.63 0.37
N LYS A 281 -29.19 5.41 0.47
CA LYS A 281 -29.81 4.46 1.40
C LYS A 281 -29.92 3.06 0.82
N PHE A 282 -29.46 2.06 1.57
CA PHE A 282 -29.48 0.65 1.19
C PHE A 282 -30.14 -0.18 2.28
N ILE A 283 -30.90 -1.19 1.86
CA ILE A 283 -31.39 -2.24 2.74
C ILE A 283 -30.29 -3.29 2.82
N VAL A 284 -29.89 -3.64 4.03
CA VAL A 284 -28.91 -4.68 4.28
C VAL A 284 -29.49 -5.73 5.22
N ARG A 285 -28.93 -6.94 5.15
CA ARG A 285 -29.24 -7.99 6.11
C ARG A 285 -28.01 -8.38 6.89
N HIS A 286 -28.16 -8.44 8.21
CA HIS A 286 -27.07 -8.81 9.12
C HIS A 286 -26.77 -10.30 9.09
N PHE A 287 -25.50 -10.62 9.33
CA PHE A 287 -25.07 -11.97 9.56
C PHE A 287 -25.66 -12.52 10.86
N ASN A 288 -26.26 -13.70 10.77
CA ASN A 288 -26.81 -14.42 11.90
C ASN A 288 -25.81 -15.44 12.40
N LYS A 289 -25.34 -15.25 13.63
CA LYS A 289 -24.35 -16.14 14.25
C LYS A 289 -24.88 -17.56 14.51
N ILE A 290 -26.20 -17.76 14.61
CA ILE A 290 -26.79 -19.07 14.88
C ILE A 290 -26.85 -19.90 13.60
N SER A 291 -27.40 -19.35 12.52
CA SER A 291 -27.52 -20.03 11.22
C SER A 291 -26.22 -20.00 10.41
N GLN A 292 -25.30 -19.09 10.73
CA GLN A 292 -24.09 -18.77 9.96
C GLN A 292 -24.39 -18.26 8.54
N GLN A 293 -25.54 -17.59 8.35
CA GLN A 293 -26.00 -17.05 7.07
C GLN A 293 -26.41 -15.57 7.18
N PHE A 294 -26.61 -14.91 6.04
CA PHE A 294 -27.26 -13.60 5.96
C PHE A 294 -28.79 -13.76 5.95
N ASP A 295 -29.33 -14.20 7.08
CA ASP A 295 -30.77 -14.34 7.37
C ASP A 295 -31.17 -13.66 8.68
N GLY A 296 -30.30 -12.79 9.21
CA GLY A 296 -30.57 -12.01 10.42
C GLY A 296 -31.49 -10.80 10.16
N VAL A 297 -31.51 -9.89 11.12
CA VAL A 297 -32.31 -8.65 11.03
C VAL A 297 -31.88 -7.82 9.82
N ALA A 298 -32.86 -7.30 9.08
CA ALA A 298 -32.62 -6.31 8.03
C ALA A 298 -32.75 -4.89 8.58
N GLU A 299 -31.91 -3.97 8.12
CA GLU A 299 -32.00 -2.55 8.46
C GLU A 299 -31.69 -1.67 7.24
N ILE A 300 -31.99 -0.38 7.36
CA ILE A 300 -31.54 0.63 6.39
C ILE A 300 -30.25 1.26 6.90
N ILE A 301 -29.25 1.31 6.02
CA ILE A 301 -27.98 2.02 6.23
C ILE A 301 -27.75 3.03 5.12
N ARG A 302 -26.74 3.89 5.27
CA ARG A 302 -26.26 4.81 4.23
C ARG A 302 -24.88 4.41 3.75
N ILE A 303 -24.75 4.25 2.43
CA ILE A 303 -23.48 4.05 1.74
C ILE A 303 -23.25 5.29 0.87
N PRO A 304 -22.55 6.31 1.38
CA PRO A 304 -22.43 7.58 0.69
C PRO A 304 -21.62 7.45 -0.61
N GLN A 305 -22.02 8.20 -1.64
CA GLN A 305 -21.16 8.43 -2.80
C GLN A 305 -20.14 9.50 -2.44
N VAL A 306 -18.86 9.15 -2.44
CA VAL A 306 -17.79 10.09 -2.08
C VAL A 306 -17.49 11.07 -3.20
N GLN A 307 -16.87 12.19 -2.83
CA GLN A 307 -16.45 13.19 -3.81
C GLN A 307 -15.33 12.62 -4.69
N PRO A 308 -15.46 12.75 -6.03
CA PRO A 308 -14.41 12.32 -6.93
C PRO A 308 -13.18 13.23 -6.85
N ASP A 309 -12.04 12.70 -7.26
CA ASP A 309 -10.81 13.47 -7.42
C ASP A 309 -10.88 14.45 -8.60
N LYS A 310 -9.79 15.18 -8.84
CA LYS A 310 -9.67 16.16 -9.94
C LYS A 310 -9.84 15.57 -11.34
N ASN A 311 -9.73 14.25 -11.49
CA ASN A 311 -9.93 13.54 -12.76
C ASN A 311 -11.36 12.94 -12.86
N GLY A 312 -12.22 13.21 -11.88
CA GLY A 312 -13.59 12.67 -11.85
C GLY A 312 -13.65 11.21 -11.39
N ILE A 313 -12.61 10.69 -10.73
CA ILE A 313 -12.56 9.32 -10.21
C ILE A 313 -12.86 9.34 -8.72
N ALA A 314 -13.90 8.63 -8.30
CA ALA A 314 -14.17 8.41 -6.88
C ALA A 314 -13.34 7.22 -6.36
N ARG A 315 -12.74 7.35 -5.17
CA ARG A 315 -12.00 6.26 -4.50
C ARG A 315 -12.88 5.04 -4.23
N SER A 316 -14.16 5.28 -3.96
CA SER A 316 -15.20 4.27 -3.89
C SER A 316 -16.48 4.77 -4.56
N THR A 317 -17.23 3.87 -5.18
CA THR A 317 -18.55 4.17 -5.73
C THR A 317 -19.58 3.24 -5.10
N ASN A 318 -20.77 3.77 -4.81
CA ASN A 318 -21.90 2.97 -4.34
C ASN A 318 -22.75 2.42 -5.50
N HIS A 319 -22.41 2.74 -6.75
CA HIS A 319 -23.15 2.32 -7.93
C HIS A 319 -23.10 0.80 -8.09
N SER A 320 -24.27 0.15 -8.15
CA SER A 320 -24.42 -1.30 -8.33
C SER A 320 -23.64 -2.16 -7.30
N ILE A 321 -23.39 -1.65 -6.09
CA ILE A 321 -22.63 -2.38 -5.06
C ILE A 321 -23.35 -3.66 -4.59
N GLU A 322 -24.69 -3.66 -4.59
CA GLU A 322 -25.51 -4.84 -4.31
C GLU A 322 -25.32 -5.97 -5.34
N GLN A 323 -24.86 -5.63 -6.55
CA GLN A 323 -24.57 -6.55 -7.65
C GLN A 323 -23.10 -7.00 -7.65
N SER A 324 -22.29 -6.54 -6.68
CA SER A 324 -20.89 -6.90 -6.60
C SER A 324 -20.72 -8.43 -6.48
N PRO A 325 -19.77 -9.04 -7.22
CA PRO A 325 -19.52 -10.50 -7.16
C PRO A 325 -19.17 -11.02 -5.76
N LEU A 326 -18.74 -10.14 -4.85
CA LEU A 326 -18.37 -10.48 -3.48
C LEU A 326 -19.50 -10.32 -2.47
N ASN A 327 -20.63 -9.72 -2.87
CA ASN A 327 -21.76 -9.47 -1.99
C ASN A 327 -22.39 -10.74 -1.37
N PRO A 328 -22.42 -11.91 -2.04
CA PRO A 328 -22.89 -13.15 -1.42
C PRO A 328 -22.06 -13.60 -0.22
N ASP A 329 -20.76 -13.33 -0.20
CA ASP A 329 -19.87 -13.66 0.92
C ASP A 329 -20.00 -12.66 2.09
N GLY A 330 -20.56 -11.48 1.79
CA GLY A 330 -20.83 -10.37 2.70
C GLY A 330 -19.68 -9.37 2.86
N TRP A 331 -19.99 -8.30 3.58
CA TRP A 331 -19.13 -7.14 3.81
C TRP A 331 -19.04 -6.84 5.30
N TYR A 332 -17.81 -6.70 5.80
CA TYR A 332 -17.61 -5.93 7.02
C TYR A 332 -17.78 -4.46 6.69
N ILE A 333 -18.70 -3.80 7.39
CA ILE A 333 -18.99 -2.37 7.24
C ILE A 333 -18.47 -1.64 8.46
N TYR A 334 -17.87 -0.47 8.26
CA TYR A 334 -17.29 0.36 9.31
C TYR A 334 -17.86 1.77 9.23
N GLY A 335 -18.26 2.32 10.37
CA GLY A 335 -18.99 3.60 10.37
C GLY A 335 -19.50 4.00 11.75
N GLU A 336 -20.51 4.85 11.74
CA GLU A 336 -21.20 5.35 12.93
C GLU A 336 -22.65 5.69 12.61
N ARG A 337 -23.49 5.85 13.64
CA ARG A 337 -24.87 6.33 13.45
C ARG A 337 -24.88 7.85 13.36
N ASP A 338 -25.65 8.39 12.42
CA ASP A 338 -25.90 9.84 12.31
C ASP A 338 -27.00 10.32 13.28
N GLU A 339 -27.38 11.60 13.17
CA GLU A 339 -28.40 12.22 14.02
C GLU A 339 -29.79 11.59 13.83
N ASP A 340 -30.06 10.99 12.66
CA ASP A 340 -31.29 10.23 12.36
C ASP A 340 -31.22 8.77 12.85
N ASN A 341 -30.17 8.42 13.60
CA ASN A 341 -29.83 7.07 14.03
C ASN A 341 -29.62 6.07 12.88
N ILE A 342 -29.33 6.52 11.65
CA ILE A 342 -29.02 5.63 10.53
C ILE A 342 -27.52 5.35 10.54
N PHE A 343 -27.13 4.08 10.34
CA PHE A 343 -25.72 3.72 10.24
C PHE A 343 -25.13 4.22 8.92
N VAL A 344 -24.13 5.11 8.99
CA VAL A 344 -23.44 5.70 7.85
C VAL A 344 -22.07 5.04 7.68
N LEU A 345 -21.84 4.44 6.52
CA LEU A 345 -20.58 3.82 6.19
C LEU A 345 -19.47 4.84 5.95
N GLN A 346 -18.29 4.51 6.46
CA GLN A 346 -17.02 5.19 6.22
C GLN A 346 -16.01 4.25 5.56
N ALA A 347 -16.14 2.93 5.74
CA ALA A 347 -15.33 1.94 5.05
C ALA A 347 -16.05 0.60 4.85
N ILE A 348 -15.57 -0.18 3.88
CA ILE A 348 -16.03 -1.55 3.61
C ILE A 348 -14.85 -2.51 3.46
N GLU A 349 -15.06 -3.77 3.81
CA GLU A 349 -14.10 -4.85 3.61
C GLU A 349 -14.84 -6.12 3.18
N PRO A 350 -14.57 -6.69 1.99
CA PRO A 350 -15.20 -7.94 1.58
C PRO A 350 -14.82 -9.07 2.53
N ARG A 351 -15.79 -9.83 3.04
CA ARG A 351 -15.48 -10.95 3.96
C ARG A 351 -14.57 -11.99 3.31
N ARG A 352 -14.76 -12.25 2.01
CA ARG A 352 -13.99 -13.21 1.23
C ARG A 352 -12.47 -12.98 1.31
N ILE A 353 -12.00 -11.73 1.23
CA ILE A 353 -10.55 -11.44 1.20
C ILE A 353 -9.84 -11.79 2.50
N ALA A 354 -10.54 -11.73 3.64
CA ALA A 354 -9.95 -11.97 4.94
C ALA A 354 -9.88 -13.46 5.30
N GLN A 355 -10.72 -14.30 4.69
CA GLN A 355 -10.80 -15.74 5.00
C GLN A 355 -9.54 -16.51 4.58
N LEU A 356 -9.18 -17.51 5.39
CA LEU A 356 -8.07 -18.42 5.13
C LEU A 356 -8.44 -19.60 4.23
N ILE A 357 -9.19 -19.34 3.16
CA ILE A 357 -9.56 -20.34 2.15
C ILE A 357 -9.01 -19.88 0.80
N PRO A 358 -8.04 -20.59 0.19
CA PRO A 358 -7.50 -20.17 -1.09
C PRO A 358 -8.47 -20.53 -2.22
N ASP A 359 -8.55 -19.68 -3.25
CA ASP A 359 -9.26 -19.99 -4.49
C ASP A 359 -8.40 -20.90 -5.39
N GLU A 360 -7.06 -20.81 -5.27
CA GLU A 360 -6.09 -21.62 -6.04
C GLU A 360 -4.87 -21.96 -5.18
N THR A 361 -4.25 -23.13 -5.42
CA THR A 361 -3.01 -23.54 -4.74
C THR A 361 -1.99 -24.09 -5.73
N HIS A 362 -0.74 -23.60 -5.64
CA HIS A 362 0.39 -24.09 -6.43
C HIS A 362 1.43 -24.74 -5.51
N PHE A 363 1.67 -26.03 -5.75
CA PHE A 363 2.70 -26.81 -5.06
C PHE A 363 3.99 -26.88 -5.87
N GLY A 364 5.12 -26.87 -5.18
CA GLY A 364 6.46 -26.97 -5.74
C GLY A 364 7.02 -25.61 -6.19
N LEU A 365 8.26 -25.35 -5.79
CA LEU A 365 8.99 -24.10 -6.02
C LEU A 365 8.90 -23.58 -7.47
N LYS A 366 9.03 -24.46 -8.47
CA LYS A 366 8.99 -24.07 -9.88
C LYS A 366 7.63 -23.47 -10.29
N LYS A 367 6.51 -24.10 -9.90
CA LYS A 367 5.17 -23.63 -10.23
C LYS A 367 4.85 -22.33 -9.49
N SER A 368 5.21 -22.27 -8.21
CA SER A 368 5.03 -21.07 -7.40
C SER A 368 5.82 -19.87 -7.94
N LEU A 369 7.07 -20.06 -8.40
CA LEU A 369 7.85 -18.99 -9.04
C LEU A 369 7.28 -18.53 -10.39
N ALA A 370 6.70 -19.46 -11.17
CA ALA A 370 6.05 -19.14 -12.44
C ALA A 370 4.82 -18.24 -12.23
N TYR A 371 3.99 -18.59 -11.23
CA TYR A 371 2.81 -17.81 -10.87
C TYR A 371 3.18 -16.37 -10.50
N LEU A 372 4.13 -16.19 -9.58
CA LEU A 372 4.60 -14.85 -9.16
C LEU A 372 5.07 -14.01 -10.35
N SER A 373 5.84 -14.62 -11.25
CA SER A 373 6.52 -13.88 -12.32
C SER A 373 5.59 -13.51 -13.48
N SER A 374 4.54 -14.29 -13.74
CA SER A 374 3.78 -14.19 -14.99
C SER A 374 2.26 -14.19 -14.85
N GLU A 375 1.70 -14.92 -13.89
CA GLU A 375 0.26 -15.15 -13.80
C GLU A 375 -0.43 -14.15 -12.87
N ASN A 376 0.26 -13.73 -11.80
CA ASN A 376 -0.32 -12.91 -10.74
C ASN A 376 -0.96 -11.61 -11.25
N TRP A 377 -0.40 -10.97 -12.27
CA TRP A 377 -0.91 -9.72 -12.86
C TRP A 377 -1.46 -9.88 -14.27
N GLN A 378 -1.67 -11.12 -14.72
CA GLN A 378 -2.19 -11.39 -16.05
C GLN A 378 -3.63 -10.90 -16.20
N ASN A 379 -3.97 -10.40 -17.40
CA ASN A 379 -5.32 -10.00 -17.81
C ASN A 379 -6.04 -9.08 -16.82
N THR A 380 -5.30 -8.15 -16.19
CA THR A 380 -5.83 -7.28 -15.12
C THR A 380 -7.15 -6.59 -15.46
N PRO A 381 -7.33 -5.95 -16.64
CA PRO A 381 -8.61 -5.31 -16.99
C PRO A 381 -9.81 -6.27 -16.96
N ALA A 382 -9.64 -7.51 -17.41
CA ALA A 382 -10.70 -8.52 -17.44
C ALA A 382 -11.09 -9.06 -16.05
N GLN A 383 -10.31 -8.74 -15.01
CA GLN A 383 -10.55 -9.19 -13.64
C GLN A 383 -11.23 -8.13 -12.77
N LYS A 384 -11.74 -7.04 -13.37
CA LYS A 384 -12.41 -5.96 -12.65
C LYS A 384 -13.59 -6.46 -11.80
N GLY A 385 -13.73 -5.92 -10.59
CA GLY A 385 -14.72 -6.33 -9.60
C GLY A 385 -14.39 -7.65 -8.89
N GLN A 386 -13.33 -8.36 -9.29
CA GLN A 386 -12.99 -9.68 -8.79
C GLN A 386 -11.86 -9.65 -7.75
N VAL A 387 -11.83 -10.72 -6.96
CA VAL A 387 -10.77 -11.04 -6.01
C VAL A 387 -10.20 -12.42 -6.33
N LYS A 388 -8.90 -12.61 -6.10
CA LYS A 388 -8.25 -13.91 -6.16
C LYS A 388 -7.36 -14.13 -4.95
N ARG A 389 -7.54 -15.26 -4.24
CA ARG A 389 -6.70 -15.70 -3.13
C ARG A 389 -5.90 -16.93 -3.57
N VAL A 390 -4.57 -16.85 -3.54
CA VAL A 390 -3.71 -17.93 -4.03
C VAL A 390 -2.69 -18.34 -2.97
N LEU A 391 -2.60 -19.64 -2.70
CA LEU A 391 -1.57 -20.20 -1.84
C LEU A 391 -0.42 -20.77 -2.70
N LEU A 392 0.79 -20.27 -2.47
CA LEU A 392 2.00 -20.79 -3.09
C LEU A 392 2.83 -21.52 -2.04
N MET A 393 3.17 -22.77 -2.33
CA MET A 393 3.94 -23.65 -1.44
C MET A 393 5.21 -24.11 -2.14
N PRO A 394 6.40 -23.92 -1.54
CA PRO A 394 7.66 -24.31 -2.17
C PRO A 394 7.85 -25.83 -2.22
N ASN A 395 7.17 -26.55 -1.32
CA ASN A 395 7.21 -28.00 -1.23
C ASN A 395 6.18 -28.66 -2.15
N ASP A 396 6.48 -29.88 -2.58
CA ASP A 396 5.53 -30.70 -3.34
C ASP A 396 4.32 -31.09 -2.47
N ALA A 397 3.19 -31.39 -3.12
CA ALA A 397 1.96 -31.77 -2.42
C ALA A 397 2.19 -33.05 -1.59
N THR A 398 1.88 -33.00 -0.30
CA THR A 398 1.81 -34.22 0.53
C THR A 398 0.46 -34.91 0.30
N LYS A 399 0.45 -36.25 0.32
CA LYS A 399 -0.74 -37.07 -0.01
C LYS A 399 -1.99 -36.77 0.85
N ASN A 400 -1.84 -36.11 2.01
CA ASN A 400 -2.91 -35.74 2.95
C ASN A 400 -2.84 -34.26 3.38
N GLY A 401 -2.33 -33.35 2.54
CA GLY A 401 -1.99 -31.99 2.94
C GLY A 401 -3.16 -31.16 3.49
N LEU A 402 -3.02 -30.64 4.72
CA LEU A 402 -3.83 -29.53 5.23
C LEU A 402 -3.81 -28.38 4.20
N ILE A 403 -5.00 -27.91 3.80
CA ILE A 403 -5.18 -26.91 2.74
C ILE A 403 -4.59 -25.54 3.12
N SER A 404 -4.44 -25.24 4.42
CA SER A 404 -3.87 -23.97 4.89
C SER A 404 -2.84 -24.21 6.01
N PRO A 405 -1.59 -23.71 5.88
CA PRO A 405 -0.56 -23.83 6.92
C PRO A 405 -0.74 -22.85 8.09
N TRP A 406 -1.85 -22.10 8.10
CA TRP A 406 -2.11 -20.99 9.01
C TRP A 406 -3.01 -21.41 10.18
N GLN A 407 -2.60 -21.04 11.38
CA GLN A 407 -3.29 -21.30 12.65
C GLN A 407 -3.51 -19.99 13.41
N GLU A 408 -4.46 -19.98 14.35
CA GLU A 408 -4.71 -18.83 15.21
C GLU A 408 -3.42 -18.39 15.93
N GLY A 409 -3.12 -17.10 15.86
CA GLY A 409 -1.91 -16.53 16.47
C GLY A 409 -0.71 -16.47 15.52
N ASP A 410 -0.72 -17.19 14.40
CA ASP A 410 0.33 -17.08 13.39
C ASP A 410 0.48 -15.64 12.88
N ILE A 411 1.71 -15.28 12.53
CA ILE A 411 2.05 -13.96 12.02
C ILE A 411 2.81 -14.14 10.70
N GLY A 412 2.49 -13.29 9.73
CA GLY A 412 3.20 -13.19 8.46
C GLY A 412 3.59 -11.76 8.12
N ILE A 413 4.63 -11.62 7.31
CA ILE A 413 5.00 -10.33 6.72
C ILE A 413 4.12 -10.08 5.50
N VAL A 414 3.54 -8.89 5.40
CA VAL A 414 2.81 -8.45 4.21
C VAL A 414 3.77 -7.67 3.31
N ILE A 415 3.77 -8.00 2.03
CA ILE A 415 4.41 -7.23 0.98
C ILE A 415 3.30 -6.72 0.08
N HIS A 416 3.01 -5.43 0.15
CA HIS A 416 1.92 -4.77 -0.55
C HIS A 416 2.42 -4.13 -1.84
N CYS A 417 1.62 -4.26 -2.90
CA CYS A 417 1.78 -3.48 -4.13
C CYS A 417 0.44 -3.15 -4.76
N PHE A 418 0.30 -1.96 -5.34
CA PHE A 418 -0.84 -1.61 -6.18
C PHE A 418 -0.43 -1.12 -7.56
N GLY A 419 -1.37 -1.18 -8.50
CA GLY A 419 -1.25 -0.71 -9.88
C GLY A 419 -1.91 0.64 -10.16
N GLY A 420 -2.14 0.89 -11.46
CA GLY A 420 -2.68 2.15 -11.97
C GLY A 420 -4.17 2.09 -12.23
N ILE A 421 -4.73 3.27 -12.52
CA ILE A 421 -6.11 3.42 -12.99
C ILE A 421 -6.07 3.68 -14.50
N GLY A 422 -6.73 2.83 -15.28
CA GLY A 422 -6.91 2.93 -16.73
C GLY A 422 -8.33 3.33 -17.10
N GLY A 423 -8.74 3.06 -18.34
CA GLY A 423 -10.06 3.45 -18.85
C GLY A 423 -10.13 4.90 -19.32
N LYS A 424 -11.34 5.41 -19.56
CA LYS A 424 -11.58 6.75 -20.10
C LYS A 424 -11.12 7.86 -19.15
N LYS A 425 -11.24 7.64 -17.84
CA LYS A 425 -10.79 8.56 -16.79
C LYS A 425 -9.38 8.23 -16.26
N GLY A 426 -8.70 7.27 -16.88
CA GLY A 426 -7.45 6.71 -16.39
C GLY A 426 -6.31 7.72 -16.22
N GLU A 427 -5.34 7.34 -15.41
CA GLU A 427 -4.10 8.08 -15.20
C GLU A 427 -3.24 8.03 -16.47
N SER A 428 -2.56 9.14 -16.77
CA SER A 428 -1.51 9.12 -17.79
C SER A 428 -0.38 8.19 -17.34
N ALA A 429 0.05 7.28 -18.21
CA ALA A 429 1.21 6.42 -18.02
C ALA A 429 2.33 6.82 -18.99
N PRO A 430 3.19 7.82 -18.64
CA PRO A 430 4.30 8.22 -19.49
C PRO A 430 5.19 7.01 -19.82
N LEU A 431 5.51 6.84 -21.11
CA LEU A 431 6.28 5.70 -21.62
C LEU A 431 5.65 4.32 -21.31
N GLY A 432 4.35 4.27 -20.97
CA GLY A 432 3.66 3.06 -20.56
C GLY A 432 4.04 2.54 -19.17
N ILE A 433 4.72 3.36 -18.35
CA ILE A 433 5.15 2.97 -17.01
C ILE A 433 4.03 3.30 -16.01
N VAL A 434 3.58 2.26 -15.30
CA VAL A 434 2.64 2.34 -14.18
C VAL A 434 3.44 2.19 -12.90
N THR A 435 3.66 3.33 -12.21
CA THR A 435 4.61 3.41 -11.10
C THR A 435 4.14 2.72 -9.83
N GLY A 436 2.83 2.58 -9.60
CA GLY A 436 2.27 1.88 -8.43
C GLY A 436 2.74 2.41 -7.06
N HIS A 437 2.57 1.60 -6.02
CA HIS A 437 3.12 1.83 -4.67
C HIS A 437 3.59 0.51 -4.05
N PHE A 438 4.46 0.60 -3.05
CA PHE A 438 5.04 -0.51 -2.31
C PHE A 438 5.06 -0.21 -0.82
N ALA A 439 4.64 -1.16 0.00
CA ALA A 439 4.78 -1.09 1.45
C ALA A 439 4.98 -2.48 2.06
N PHE A 440 5.50 -2.51 3.29
CA PHE A 440 5.44 -3.69 4.13
C PHE A 440 4.23 -3.65 5.07
N GLY A 441 3.98 -4.73 5.76
CA GLY A 441 2.99 -4.83 6.80
C GLY A 441 3.12 -6.13 7.57
N VAL A 442 2.15 -6.38 8.44
CA VAL A 442 2.04 -7.61 9.23
C VAL A 442 0.60 -8.10 9.12
N ALA A 443 0.44 -9.40 8.89
CA ALA A 443 -0.84 -10.07 8.98
C ALA A 443 -0.81 -11.02 10.17
N LYS A 444 -1.80 -10.93 11.04
CA LYS A 444 -1.99 -11.88 12.12
C LYS A 444 -3.22 -12.74 11.84
N VAL A 445 -3.13 -14.03 12.07
CA VAL A 445 -4.32 -14.89 12.05
C VAL A 445 -5.07 -14.72 13.35
N VAL A 446 -6.32 -14.28 13.24
CA VAL A 446 -7.22 -14.05 14.37
C VAL A 446 -8.55 -14.74 14.14
N ARG A 447 -9.30 -14.92 15.22
CA ARG A 447 -10.68 -15.37 15.16
C ARG A 447 -11.63 -14.20 14.91
N ASP A 448 -12.46 -14.31 13.89
CA ASP A 448 -13.44 -13.29 13.54
C ASP A 448 -14.49 -13.14 14.65
N ARG A 449 -14.84 -11.90 15.00
CA ARG A 449 -15.74 -11.62 16.13
C ARG A 449 -17.23 -11.87 15.81
N PHE A 450 -17.59 -11.95 14.54
CA PHE A 450 -18.96 -12.21 14.09
C PHE A 450 -19.14 -13.69 13.75
N THR A 451 -18.21 -14.26 12.96
CA THR A 451 -18.34 -15.63 12.43
C THR A 451 -17.61 -16.69 13.25
N SER A 452 -16.62 -16.30 14.07
CA SER A 452 -15.69 -17.22 14.78
C SER A 452 -14.75 -18.02 13.87
N GLU A 453 -14.73 -17.72 12.56
CA GLU A 453 -13.80 -18.27 11.59
C GLU A 453 -12.40 -17.67 11.74
N LEU A 454 -11.37 -18.35 11.25
CA LEU A 454 -10.04 -17.77 11.16
C LEU A 454 -9.94 -16.84 9.95
N ARG A 455 -9.31 -15.68 10.17
CA ARG A 455 -9.06 -14.67 9.14
C ARG A 455 -7.72 -13.98 9.35
N PHE A 456 -7.22 -13.35 8.29
CA PHE A 456 -6.15 -12.37 8.43
C PHE A 456 -6.68 -11.05 9.00
N ASP A 457 -5.98 -10.55 10.01
CA ASP A 457 -6.02 -9.17 10.48
C ASP A 457 -4.76 -8.46 9.95
N ILE A 458 -4.93 -7.71 8.87
CA ILE A 458 -3.84 -7.06 8.13
C ILE A 458 -3.62 -5.65 8.65
N GLU A 459 -2.36 -5.34 8.89
CA GLU A 459 -1.88 -4.02 9.22
C GLU A 459 -0.74 -3.62 8.28
N TYR A 460 -0.90 -2.50 7.59
CA TYR A 460 0.11 -1.95 6.72
C TYR A 460 1.05 -1.01 7.47
N LYS A 461 2.32 -1.00 7.07
CA LYS A 461 3.37 -0.07 7.50
C LYS A 461 3.65 0.90 6.35
N GLN A 462 2.82 1.94 6.25
CA GLN A 462 2.81 2.84 5.11
C GLN A 462 3.95 3.84 5.17
N VAL A 463 5.05 3.56 4.47
CA VAL A 463 6.07 4.55 4.10
C VAL A 463 5.56 5.27 2.84
N TYR A 464 4.66 6.24 3.04
CA TYR A 464 3.89 6.87 1.97
C TYR A 464 4.19 8.36 1.88
N ALA A 465 4.57 8.84 0.70
CA ALA A 465 4.87 10.26 0.48
C ALA A 465 3.61 11.13 0.62
N HIS A 466 3.79 12.44 0.86
CA HIS A 466 2.67 13.36 0.88
C HIS A 466 1.94 13.37 -0.46
N ASN A 467 0.61 13.31 -0.40
CA ASN A 467 -0.26 12.99 -1.53
C ASN A 467 -1.56 13.81 -1.44
N PRO A 468 -2.32 13.92 -2.54
CA PRO A 468 -3.54 14.73 -2.54
C PRO A 468 -4.69 14.11 -1.73
N ASP A 469 -4.64 12.80 -1.48
CA ASP A 469 -5.69 12.05 -0.77
C ASP A 469 -5.58 12.16 0.77
N GLY A 470 -4.47 12.72 1.28
CA GLY A 470 -4.23 12.83 2.71
C GLY A 470 -4.00 11.48 3.39
N ILE A 471 -3.46 10.51 2.64
CA ILE A 471 -2.95 9.26 3.21
C ILE A 471 -1.70 9.59 4.02
N VAL A 472 -1.70 9.14 5.26
CA VAL A 472 -0.68 9.47 6.25
C VAL A 472 0.31 8.31 6.36
N ALA A 473 1.61 8.62 6.35
CA ALA A 473 2.63 7.62 6.64
C ALA A 473 2.51 7.13 8.09
N GLY A 474 2.38 5.82 8.28
CA GLY A 474 2.12 5.23 9.60
C GLY A 474 1.53 3.84 9.51
N SER A 475 1.34 3.22 10.68
CA SER A 475 0.61 1.96 10.77
C SER A 475 -0.87 2.18 10.45
N SER A 476 -1.46 1.38 9.56
CA SER A 476 -2.88 1.47 9.20
C SER A 476 -3.53 0.10 9.10
N LYS A 477 -4.73 -0.07 9.66
CA LYS A 477 -5.52 -1.28 9.46
C LYS A 477 -6.06 -1.38 8.04
N TRP A 478 -6.38 -2.60 7.61
CA TRP A 478 -6.87 -2.88 6.27
C TRP A 478 -8.02 -1.98 5.85
N GLN A 479 -9.07 -1.89 6.68
CA GLN A 479 -10.24 -1.07 6.38
C GLN A 479 -9.93 0.43 6.27
N SER A 480 -8.85 0.93 6.88
CA SER A 480 -8.48 2.33 6.79
C SER A 480 -7.63 2.65 5.56
N TYR A 481 -6.78 1.72 5.12
CA TYR A 481 -5.90 1.95 3.98
C TYR A 481 -6.52 1.50 2.65
N MET A 482 -7.27 0.40 2.69
CA MET A 482 -7.91 -0.18 1.51
C MET A 482 -9.39 0.18 1.45
N GLY A 483 -10.11 -0.03 2.55
CA GLY A 483 -11.57 0.01 2.58
C GLY A 483 -12.21 1.38 2.77
N ASP A 484 -11.45 2.41 3.15
CA ASP A 484 -11.95 3.77 3.39
C ASP A 484 -12.62 4.30 2.11
N LEU A 485 -13.88 4.70 2.19
CA LEU A 485 -14.64 5.09 1.01
C LEU A 485 -14.05 6.33 0.34
N GLN A 486 -13.46 7.25 1.12
CA GLN A 486 -12.96 8.55 0.65
C GLN A 486 -11.48 8.51 0.28
N ARG A 487 -10.68 7.65 0.92
CA ARG A 487 -9.21 7.64 0.78
C ARG A 487 -8.60 6.28 0.45
N GLY A 488 -9.37 5.21 0.54
CA GLY A 488 -8.91 3.85 0.32
C GLY A 488 -8.74 3.50 -1.16
N TRP A 489 -7.97 2.44 -1.41
CA TRP A 489 -7.61 2.00 -2.77
C TRP A 489 -8.45 0.84 -3.33
N LEU A 490 -9.40 0.30 -2.57
CA LEU A 490 -10.12 -0.91 -2.95
C LEU A 490 -10.92 -0.75 -4.25
N GLY A 491 -11.61 0.40 -4.40
CA GLY A 491 -12.58 0.62 -5.47
C GLY A 491 -11.98 1.07 -6.80
N ASP A 492 -10.80 1.67 -6.78
CA ASP A 492 -10.25 2.39 -7.94
C ASP A 492 -8.91 1.84 -8.44
N ARG A 493 -8.19 1.03 -7.65
CA ARG A 493 -6.92 0.42 -8.05
C ARG A 493 -6.93 -1.11 -7.93
N PRO A 494 -6.13 -1.81 -8.76
CA PRO A 494 -5.79 -3.19 -8.50
C PRO A 494 -4.67 -3.29 -7.48
N VAL A 495 -4.80 -4.21 -6.52
CA VAL A 495 -3.87 -4.42 -5.42
C VAL A 495 -3.48 -5.89 -5.33
N CYS A 496 -2.23 -6.14 -4.94
CA CYS A 496 -1.70 -7.45 -4.59
C CYS A 496 -0.98 -7.36 -3.24
N ASP A 497 -1.53 -8.04 -2.25
CA ASP A 497 -0.86 -8.30 -0.97
C ASP A 497 -0.31 -9.72 -0.98
N ILE A 498 1.00 -9.87 -0.71
CA ILE A 498 1.64 -11.17 -0.51
C ILE A 498 1.95 -11.31 0.97
N ILE A 499 1.30 -12.27 1.63
CA ILE A 499 1.50 -12.59 3.04
C ILE A 499 2.45 -13.78 3.13
N CYS A 500 3.61 -13.56 3.73
CA CYS A 500 4.69 -14.52 3.80
C CYS A 500 4.77 -15.13 5.20
N LYS A 501 4.58 -16.45 5.31
CA LYS A 501 4.91 -17.21 6.53
C LYS A 501 6.30 -17.82 6.40
N LEU A 502 7.23 -17.37 7.23
CA LEU A 502 8.56 -17.93 7.32
C LEU A 502 9.05 -17.84 8.77
N ASP A 503 9.10 -18.98 9.44
CA ASP A 503 9.32 -19.06 10.88
C ASP A 503 10.66 -18.44 11.32
N CYS A 504 11.69 -18.45 10.46
CA CYS A 504 12.96 -17.84 10.80
C CYS A 504 12.91 -16.32 10.98
N VAL A 505 11.83 -15.66 10.51
CA VAL A 505 11.57 -14.24 10.72
C VAL A 505 10.38 -14.01 11.65
N CYS A 506 9.36 -14.86 11.58
CA CYS A 506 8.08 -14.66 12.26
C CYS A 506 8.07 -15.17 13.70
N CYS A 507 9.12 -15.87 14.14
CA CYS A 507 9.27 -16.37 15.50
C CYS A 507 10.50 -15.76 16.20
N ASP A 508 10.36 -15.58 17.50
CA ASP A 508 11.45 -15.13 18.38
C ASP A 508 12.46 -16.27 18.64
N TYR A 509 13.70 -15.88 18.92
CA TYR A 509 14.79 -16.76 19.33
C TYR A 509 15.11 -16.51 20.80
N ASP A 510 15.29 -17.58 21.57
CA ASP A 510 15.65 -17.51 22.98
C ASP A 510 17.02 -18.16 23.22
N PHE A 511 18.02 -17.34 23.49
CA PHE A 511 19.39 -17.76 23.80
C PHE A 511 19.62 -17.67 25.32
N ASP A 512 18.96 -18.57 26.07
CA ASP A 512 18.97 -18.65 27.54
C ASP A 512 18.56 -17.33 28.23
N GLY A 513 17.42 -16.78 27.83
CA GLY A 513 16.82 -15.55 28.36
C GLY A 513 17.14 -14.30 27.56
N ILE A 514 18.04 -14.39 26.58
CA ILE A 514 18.26 -13.32 25.59
C ILE A 514 17.32 -13.54 24.41
N ILE A 515 16.30 -12.68 24.30
CA ILE A 515 15.30 -12.75 23.24
C ILE A 515 15.73 -11.90 22.05
N LEU A 516 15.86 -12.53 20.87
CA LEU A 516 16.07 -11.85 19.60
C LEU A 516 14.80 -12.00 18.73
N SER A 517 14.24 -10.87 18.29
CA SER A 517 12.96 -10.81 17.57
C SER A 517 13.09 -10.10 16.22
N PRO A 518 13.32 -10.82 15.11
CA PRO A 518 13.53 -10.19 13.80
C PRO A 518 12.35 -9.35 13.32
N LEU A 519 11.12 -9.83 13.53
CA LEU A 519 9.92 -9.11 13.13
C LEU A 519 9.68 -7.86 13.99
N SER A 520 10.02 -7.91 15.29
CA SER A 520 9.93 -6.73 16.16
C SER A 520 10.91 -5.65 15.71
N GLU A 521 12.14 -6.03 15.38
CA GLU A 521 13.15 -5.11 14.84
C GLU A 521 12.70 -4.49 13.51
N LEU A 522 12.18 -5.29 12.58
CA LEU A 522 11.66 -4.78 11.31
C LEU A 522 10.55 -3.75 11.53
N ASN A 523 9.64 -4.02 12.46
CA ASN A 523 8.57 -3.08 12.80
C ASN A 523 9.13 -1.79 13.40
N GLU A 524 10.14 -1.84 14.26
CA GLU A 524 10.79 -0.64 14.82
C GLU A 524 11.43 0.20 13.72
N GLN A 525 12.18 -0.42 12.79
CA GLN A 525 12.78 0.30 11.67
C GLN A 525 11.74 0.91 10.72
N LEU A 526 10.61 0.23 10.51
CA LEU A 526 9.49 0.77 9.73
C LEU A 526 8.81 1.93 10.47
N ASP A 527 8.58 1.84 11.79
CA ASP A 527 8.00 2.91 12.60
C ASP A 527 8.89 4.18 12.55
N ILE A 528 10.22 4.02 12.62
CA ILE A 528 11.18 5.12 12.41
C ILE A 528 11.00 5.73 11.02
N MET A 529 10.97 4.91 9.97
CA MET A 529 10.87 5.39 8.60
C MET A 529 9.55 6.12 8.33
N MET A 530 8.44 5.61 8.85
CA MET A 530 7.12 6.22 8.71
C MET A 530 7.05 7.58 9.41
N ALA A 531 7.56 7.69 10.64
CA ALA A 531 7.60 8.96 11.38
C ALA A 531 8.42 10.04 10.65
N ARG A 532 9.55 9.64 10.07
CA ARG A 532 10.38 10.51 9.22
C ARG A 532 9.66 10.93 7.95
N TYR A 533 8.91 10.02 7.33
CA TYR A 533 8.11 10.31 6.15
C TYR A 533 6.98 11.32 6.39
N ARG A 534 6.34 11.28 7.57
CA ARG A 534 5.29 12.26 7.94
C ARG A 534 5.77 13.70 7.97
N THR A 535 7.08 13.93 8.08
CA THR A 535 7.65 15.27 8.26
C THR A 535 8.73 15.62 7.25
N GLY A 536 9.16 14.67 6.41
CA GLY A 536 10.28 14.85 5.50
C GLY A 536 11.56 15.28 6.23
N ASP A 537 11.92 14.57 7.29
CA ASP A 537 13.06 14.93 8.16
C ASP A 537 13.12 16.43 8.54
N GLY A 538 11.96 16.97 8.93
CA GLY A 538 11.82 18.37 9.38
C GLY A 538 11.58 19.38 8.26
N THR A 539 11.64 19.00 6.98
CA THR A 539 11.39 19.93 5.87
C THR A 539 9.91 20.15 5.57
N GLY A 540 9.02 19.37 6.19
CA GLY A 540 7.58 19.36 5.99
C GLY A 540 7.11 18.56 4.78
N ALA A 541 8.01 17.89 4.05
CA ALA A 541 7.62 17.12 2.88
C ALA A 541 8.56 15.93 2.59
N SER A 542 8.00 14.73 2.62
CA SER A 542 8.52 13.59 1.84
C SER A 542 7.83 13.53 0.48
N LEU A 543 8.63 13.54 -0.59
CA LEU A 543 8.18 13.59 -1.98
C LEU A 543 8.85 12.48 -2.79
N VAL A 544 8.09 11.88 -3.72
CA VAL A 544 8.63 10.92 -4.67
C VAL A 544 9.43 11.67 -5.74
N THR A 545 10.67 11.24 -5.95
CA THR A 545 11.56 11.74 -7.01
C THR A 545 12.26 10.56 -7.67
N PRO A 546 12.94 10.73 -8.82
CA PRO A 546 13.76 9.66 -9.38
C PRO A 546 14.86 9.13 -8.43
N ALA A 547 15.20 9.88 -7.37
CA ALA A 547 16.19 9.50 -6.36
C ALA A 547 15.56 9.09 -5.01
N THR A 548 14.24 9.20 -4.85
CA THR A 548 13.50 8.90 -3.60
C THR A 548 12.19 8.20 -3.94
N SER A 549 12.03 6.96 -3.48
CA SER A 549 10.78 6.23 -3.66
C SER A 549 10.44 5.43 -2.41
N CYS A 550 9.15 5.22 -2.18
CA CYS A 550 8.62 4.41 -1.09
C CYS A 550 9.26 3.01 -1.07
N VAL A 551 9.59 2.47 -2.25
CA VAL A 551 10.28 1.19 -2.42
C VAL A 551 11.67 1.20 -1.78
N GLN A 552 12.48 2.20 -2.11
CA GLN A 552 13.85 2.31 -1.61
C GLN A 552 13.87 2.51 -0.10
N ASP A 553 13.02 3.37 0.42
CA ASP A 553 13.07 3.71 1.84
C ASP A 553 12.38 2.63 2.70
N SER A 554 11.38 1.90 2.16
CA SER A 554 10.90 0.65 2.78
C SER A 554 11.98 -0.44 2.77
N SER A 555 12.74 -0.54 1.67
CA SER A 555 13.88 -1.48 1.54
C SER A 555 15.02 -1.16 2.51
N GLN A 556 15.23 0.13 2.81
CA GLN A 556 16.19 0.57 3.82
C GLN A 556 15.86 0.03 5.20
N ALA A 557 14.57 -0.08 5.57
CA ALA A 557 14.17 -0.65 6.85
C ALA A 557 14.58 -2.13 6.98
N ILE A 558 14.45 -2.93 5.91
CA ILE A 558 14.96 -4.31 5.90
C ILE A 558 16.48 -4.32 6.07
N TYR A 559 17.19 -3.48 5.31
CA TYR A 559 18.64 -3.43 5.40
C TYR A 559 19.11 -3.04 6.81
N ALA A 560 18.50 -2.03 7.41
CA ALA A 560 18.78 -1.61 8.78
C ALA A 560 18.50 -2.72 9.80
N THR A 561 17.40 -3.47 9.61
CA THR A 561 17.05 -4.64 10.43
C THR A 561 18.15 -5.69 10.38
N ILE A 562 18.59 -6.07 9.18
CA ILE A 562 19.65 -7.07 9.01
C ILE A 562 20.92 -6.61 9.73
N LYS A 563 21.33 -5.35 9.55
CA LYS A 563 22.54 -4.82 10.21
C LYS A 563 22.43 -4.73 11.72
N LYS A 564 21.29 -4.32 12.27
CA LYS A 564 21.09 -4.25 13.73
C LYS A 564 21.13 -5.64 14.35
N ILE A 565 20.43 -6.61 13.77
CA ILE A 565 20.45 -8.01 14.22
C ILE A 565 21.87 -8.58 14.13
N THR A 566 22.58 -8.42 13.00
CA THR A 566 23.97 -8.88 12.86
C THR A 566 24.86 -8.28 13.95
N ALA A 567 24.78 -6.97 14.19
CA ALA A 567 25.60 -6.30 15.20
C ALA A 567 25.27 -6.78 16.63
N GLU A 568 24.00 -7.01 16.95
CA GLU A 568 23.57 -7.56 18.25
C GLU A 568 24.14 -8.96 18.48
N ILE A 569 24.11 -9.81 17.46
CA ILE A 569 24.68 -11.16 17.49
C ILE A 569 26.21 -11.12 17.65
N GLU A 570 26.90 -10.28 16.87
CA GLU A 570 28.37 -10.16 16.91
C GLU A 570 28.89 -9.58 18.22
N SER A 571 28.11 -8.70 18.85
CA SER A 571 28.48 -8.05 20.12
C SER A 571 28.08 -8.83 21.37
N ASN A 572 27.36 -9.96 21.24
CA ASN A 572 26.88 -10.76 22.36
C ASN A 572 27.53 -12.16 22.39
N PRO A 573 28.58 -12.37 23.22
CA PRO A 573 29.25 -13.66 23.36
C PRO A 573 28.33 -14.79 23.80
N GLN A 574 27.30 -14.52 24.60
CA GLN A 574 26.39 -15.56 25.10
C GLN A 574 25.56 -16.19 23.98
N ILE A 575 25.14 -15.39 22.99
CA ILE A 575 24.46 -15.90 21.79
C ILE A 575 25.41 -16.83 21.01
N GLN A 576 26.67 -16.43 20.84
CA GLN A 576 27.68 -17.22 20.13
C GLN A 576 27.96 -18.55 20.84
N ASP A 577 28.16 -18.51 22.16
CA ASP A 577 28.40 -19.69 22.98
C ASP A 577 27.20 -20.65 22.94
N TRP A 578 25.98 -20.12 22.99
CA TRP A 578 24.75 -20.90 22.88
C TRP A 578 24.66 -21.64 21.53
N LEU A 579 24.92 -20.94 20.42
CA LEU A 579 24.89 -21.52 19.08
C LEU A 579 25.95 -22.62 18.91
N ASN A 580 27.15 -22.42 19.47
CA ASN A 580 28.25 -23.39 19.42
C ASN A 580 27.97 -24.64 20.27
N THR A 581 27.32 -24.48 21.42
CA THR A 581 26.98 -25.58 22.33
C THR A 581 25.71 -26.33 21.92
N ASN A 582 24.84 -25.71 21.11
CA ASN A 582 23.58 -26.30 20.63
C ASN A 582 23.51 -26.43 19.10
N PRO A 583 24.49 -27.07 18.41
CA PRO A 583 24.59 -27.03 16.95
C PRO A 583 23.45 -27.74 16.21
N THR A 584 22.81 -28.72 16.85
CA THR A 584 21.72 -29.53 16.26
C THR A 584 20.32 -29.10 16.70
N ALA A 585 20.21 -28.08 17.58
CA ALA A 585 18.93 -27.58 18.02
C ALA A 585 18.13 -26.97 16.85
N ALA A 586 16.80 -27.14 16.87
CA ALA A 586 15.92 -26.62 15.83
C ALA A 586 16.05 -25.09 15.66
N GLN A 587 16.24 -24.37 16.78
CA GLN A 587 16.47 -22.93 16.76
C GLN A 587 17.77 -22.55 16.03
N THR A 588 18.86 -23.32 16.21
CA THR A 588 20.13 -23.08 15.51
C THR A 588 19.98 -23.23 14.00
N GLN A 589 19.28 -24.26 13.54
CA GLN A 589 19.00 -24.46 12.11
C GLN A 589 18.14 -23.31 11.54
N ARG A 590 17.09 -22.93 12.27
CA ARG A 590 16.23 -21.79 11.91
C ARG A 590 17.01 -20.48 11.87
N PHE A 591 17.96 -20.30 12.78
CA PHE A 591 18.83 -19.12 12.83
C PHE A 591 19.81 -19.08 11.66
N GLN A 592 20.39 -20.22 11.26
CA GLN A 592 21.20 -20.32 10.04
C GLN A 592 20.38 -19.95 8.79
N GLN A 593 19.12 -20.35 8.73
CA GLN A 593 18.19 -19.93 7.67
C GLN A 593 17.94 -18.41 7.68
N LEU A 594 17.81 -17.79 8.86
CA LEU A 594 17.72 -16.33 8.99
C LEU A 594 18.97 -15.62 8.44
N ILE A 595 20.17 -16.13 8.74
CA ILE A 595 21.42 -15.59 8.18
C ILE A 595 21.44 -15.72 6.65
N ALA A 596 21.11 -16.89 6.12
CA ALA A 596 21.06 -17.12 4.68
C ALA A 596 20.02 -16.23 3.97
N LEU A 597 18.88 -16.00 4.62
CA LEU A 597 17.87 -15.06 4.17
C LEU A 597 18.40 -13.62 4.14
N GLY A 598 19.04 -13.16 5.23
CA GLY A 598 19.64 -11.82 5.31
C GLY A 598 20.64 -11.57 4.18
N GLN A 599 21.56 -12.52 3.94
CA GLN A 599 22.52 -12.44 2.83
C GLN A 599 21.85 -12.41 1.45
N SER A 600 20.74 -13.14 1.28
CA SER A 600 19.98 -13.17 0.03
C SER A 600 19.23 -11.86 -0.22
N LEU A 601 18.62 -11.29 0.83
CA LEU A 601 17.92 -10.01 0.77
C LEU A 601 18.90 -8.86 0.53
N GLU A 602 20.06 -8.83 1.18
CA GLU A 602 21.07 -7.78 0.94
C GLU A 602 21.48 -7.68 -0.54
N LYS A 603 21.60 -8.81 -1.24
CA LYS A 603 21.90 -8.83 -2.69
C LYS A 603 20.78 -8.22 -3.54
N VAL A 604 19.53 -8.34 -3.12
CA VAL A 604 18.37 -7.74 -3.79
C VAL A 604 18.28 -6.25 -3.50
N LEU A 605 18.49 -5.85 -2.24
CA LEU A 605 18.36 -4.46 -1.78
C LEU A 605 19.51 -3.58 -2.27
N ILE A 606 20.70 -4.15 -2.46
CA ILE A 606 21.92 -3.45 -2.88
C ILE A 606 22.44 -4.06 -4.20
N PRO A 607 21.79 -3.77 -5.34
CA PRO A 607 22.26 -4.27 -6.62
C PRO A 607 23.69 -3.77 -6.88
N LEU A 608 24.60 -4.70 -7.23
CA LEU A 608 26.04 -4.46 -7.47
C LEU A 608 26.84 -4.02 -6.23
N GLY A 609 26.30 -4.15 -5.01
CA GLY A 609 27.01 -3.80 -3.77
C GLY A 609 27.13 -2.29 -3.52
N ILE A 610 26.47 -1.45 -4.31
CA ILE A 610 26.49 0.01 -4.17
C ILE A 610 25.41 0.45 -3.18
N LEU A 611 25.83 0.69 -1.94
CA LEU A 611 24.97 1.20 -0.87
C LEU A 611 24.73 2.71 -1.01
N ARG A 612 23.46 3.13 -0.91
CA ARG A 612 23.08 4.54 -0.84
C ARG A 612 23.77 5.22 0.36
N PRO A 613 24.40 6.41 0.20
CA PRO A 613 25.17 7.04 1.27
C PRO A 613 24.38 7.29 2.56
N ASP A 614 23.09 7.61 2.44
CA ASP A 614 22.19 7.88 3.55
C ASP A 614 21.81 6.61 4.35
N TRP A 615 21.87 5.42 3.74
CA TRP A 615 21.64 4.15 4.42
C TRP A 615 22.76 3.81 5.40
N ARG A 616 24.00 4.24 5.13
CA ARG A 616 25.18 3.93 5.98
C ARG A 616 25.08 4.48 7.40
N LYS A 617 24.43 5.63 7.56
CA LYS A 617 24.32 6.33 8.85
C LYS A 617 22.87 6.45 9.33
N ASN A 618 21.92 5.94 8.55
CA ASN A 618 20.49 6.19 8.70
C ASN A 618 20.16 7.69 8.96
N SER A 619 20.95 8.61 8.38
CA SER A 619 21.11 9.95 8.94
C SER A 619 20.03 10.95 8.51
N ARG A 620 19.55 10.86 7.26
CA ARG A 620 18.48 11.68 6.63
C ARG A 620 17.88 10.97 5.42
N LEU A 621 16.64 11.29 5.06
CA LEU A 621 15.95 10.79 3.86
C LEU A 621 16.66 11.39 2.64
N ALA A 622 16.85 10.58 1.59
CA ALA A 622 17.45 11.10 0.37
C ALA A 622 16.59 12.21 -0.26
N GLY A 623 17.20 13.04 -1.10
CA GLY A 623 16.48 14.10 -1.84
C GLY A 623 16.11 15.34 -1.04
N ILE A 624 16.44 15.38 0.26
CA ILE A 624 16.14 16.50 1.16
C ILE A 624 17.26 17.57 1.19
N ASP A 625 18.50 17.21 0.81
CA ASP A 625 19.60 18.18 0.70
C ASP A 625 19.57 18.92 -0.65
N SER A 626 19.17 20.19 -0.64
CA SER A 626 19.15 21.06 -1.82
C SER A 626 20.51 21.68 -2.20
N GLU A 627 21.63 21.28 -1.58
CA GLU A 627 22.93 21.94 -1.74
C GLU A 627 24.06 21.10 -2.38
N LEU A 628 23.78 19.97 -3.04
CA LEU A 628 24.80 19.32 -3.85
C LEU A 628 24.95 20.01 -5.22
N LYS A 629 25.99 20.86 -5.29
CA LYS A 629 26.49 21.59 -6.47
C LYS A 629 26.31 20.79 -7.77
N LYS A 630 25.61 21.40 -8.73
CA LYS A 630 25.56 20.97 -10.13
C LYS A 630 26.97 21.02 -10.72
N THR A 631 27.68 19.90 -10.75
CA THR A 631 28.90 19.73 -11.55
C THR A 631 28.55 18.95 -12.82
N PHE A 632 29.20 19.28 -13.94
CA PHE A 632 28.96 18.74 -15.28
C PHE A 632 29.12 17.19 -15.37
N PHE A 633 29.83 16.56 -14.42
CA PHE A 633 29.90 15.10 -14.20
C PHE A 633 28.64 14.47 -13.56
N GLY A 634 27.66 15.28 -13.17
CA GLY A 634 26.37 14.85 -12.60
C GLY A 634 25.47 14.12 -13.61
N GLY A 635 25.61 14.40 -14.91
CA GLY A 635 24.75 13.77 -15.94
C GLY A 635 24.99 12.27 -16.11
N ILE A 636 26.26 11.84 -16.15
CA ILE A 636 26.65 10.43 -16.32
C ILE A 636 26.43 9.65 -15.02
N THR A 637 26.71 10.26 -13.86
CA THR A 637 26.43 9.64 -12.56
C THR A 637 24.94 9.56 -12.25
N ASN A 638 24.11 10.50 -12.72
CA ASN A 638 22.64 10.41 -12.61
C ASN A 638 22.05 9.36 -13.56
N LEU A 639 22.61 9.16 -14.76
CA LEU A 639 22.22 8.08 -15.66
C LEU A 639 22.56 6.70 -15.07
N ILE A 640 23.76 6.55 -14.51
CA ILE A 640 24.18 5.29 -13.84
C ILE A 640 23.37 5.08 -12.55
N LYS A 641 23.11 6.12 -11.75
CA LYS A 641 22.25 6.03 -10.57
C LYS A 641 20.81 5.70 -10.94
N ALA A 642 20.26 6.27 -12.02
CA ALA A 642 18.94 5.92 -12.56
C ALA A 642 18.90 4.48 -13.10
N ALA A 643 19.98 4.03 -13.74
CA ALA A 643 20.15 2.66 -14.23
C ALA A 643 20.45 1.64 -13.12
N ILE A 644 20.84 2.04 -11.92
CA ILE A 644 20.98 1.15 -10.75
C ILE A 644 19.70 1.22 -9.89
N SER A 645 19.05 2.38 -9.84
CA SER A 645 17.83 2.61 -9.07
C SER A 645 16.60 1.98 -9.71
N TYR A 646 16.53 1.76 -11.03
CA TYR A 646 15.33 1.15 -11.64
C TYR A 646 14.96 -0.20 -11.00
N ARG A 647 15.96 -0.99 -10.58
CA ARG A 647 15.75 -2.29 -9.91
C ARG A 647 15.11 -2.15 -8.53
N THR A 648 15.26 -1.00 -7.89
CA THR A 648 14.74 -0.68 -6.55
C THR A 648 13.70 0.44 -6.58
N MET A 649 13.26 0.89 -7.76
CA MET A 649 12.25 1.94 -7.93
C MET A 649 10.90 1.42 -8.38
N LEU A 650 10.84 0.25 -9.04
CA LEU A 650 9.59 -0.36 -9.48
C LEU A 650 8.99 -1.19 -8.34
N PRO A 651 7.80 -0.81 -7.82
CA PRO A 651 7.13 -1.54 -6.74
C PRO A 651 6.93 -3.02 -7.02
N ARG A 652 6.37 -3.36 -8.19
CA ARG A 652 6.10 -4.75 -8.56
C ARG A 652 7.37 -5.57 -8.64
N ARG A 653 8.41 -5.06 -9.31
CA ARG A 653 9.69 -5.77 -9.41
C ARG A 653 10.26 -6.08 -8.02
N THR A 654 10.19 -5.13 -7.10
CA THR A 654 10.71 -5.31 -5.73
C THR A 654 9.87 -6.30 -4.94
N GLN A 655 8.54 -6.21 -5.00
CA GLN A 655 7.64 -7.19 -4.40
C GLN A 655 7.94 -8.60 -4.92
N ASP A 656 8.02 -8.77 -6.24
CA ASP A 656 8.27 -10.06 -6.87
C ASP A 656 9.64 -10.63 -6.48
N GLU A 657 10.72 -9.84 -6.47
CA GLU A 657 12.06 -10.32 -6.10
C GLU A 657 12.16 -10.71 -4.62
N ILE A 658 11.59 -9.93 -3.71
CA ILE A 658 11.56 -10.27 -2.28
C ILE A 658 10.72 -11.53 -2.06
N ALA A 659 9.55 -11.63 -2.68
CA ALA A 659 8.71 -12.82 -2.59
C ALA A 659 9.42 -14.08 -3.13
N LYS A 660 10.14 -13.97 -4.25
CA LYS A 660 10.95 -15.08 -4.80
C LYS A 660 12.05 -15.51 -3.84
N VAL A 661 12.74 -14.56 -3.17
CA VAL A 661 13.76 -14.89 -2.16
C VAL A 661 13.14 -15.65 -0.99
N LEU A 662 12.02 -15.16 -0.45
CA LEU A 662 11.33 -15.81 0.66
C LEU A 662 10.85 -17.22 0.30
N LEU A 663 10.25 -17.39 -0.88
CA LEU A 663 9.79 -18.68 -1.38
C LEU A 663 10.95 -19.68 -1.55
N LYS A 664 12.09 -19.23 -2.08
CA LYS A 664 13.32 -20.05 -2.18
C LYS A 664 13.89 -20.45 -0.82
N GLN A 665 13.63 -19.64 0.21
CA GLN A 665 13.98 -19.94 1.60
C GLN A 665 12.90 -20.79 2.30
N GLY A 666 11.91 -21.32 1.59
CA GLY A 666 10.91 -22.23 2.15
C GLY A 666 9.65 -21.55 2.70
N ALA A 667 9.44 -20.26 2.44
CA ALA A 667 8.24 -19.55 2.90
C ALA A 667 6.96 -20.03 2.19
N PHE A 668 5.84 -20.05 2.92
CA PHE A 668 4.52 -20.12 2.31
C PHE A 668 4.04 -18.72 1.95
N LEU A 669 3.54 -18.52 0.73
CA LEU A 669 3.02 -17.23 0.29
C LEU A 669 1.51 -17.30 0.08
N TRP A 670 0.77 -16.45 0.78
CA TRP A 670 -0.65 -16.24 0.56
C TRP A 670 -0.87 -14.93 -0.17
N ILE A 671 -1.35 -14.99 -1.40
CA ILE A 671 -1.56 -13.82 -2.25
C ILE A 671 -3.03 -13.44 -2.19
N ILE A 672 -3.32 -12.17 -1.91
CA ILE A 672 -4.65 -11.57 -2.05
C ILE A 672 -4.56 -10.54 -3.15
N ARG A 673 -5.28 -10.77 -4.25
CA ARG A 673 -5.38 -9.83 -5.36
C ARG A 673 -6.80 -9.27 -5.44
N THR A 674 -6.93 -7.95 -5.45
CA THR A 674 -8.19 -7.23 -5.70
C THR A 674 -8.05 -6.42 -6.98
N ASN A 675 -9.12 -6.26 -7.76
CA ASN A 675 -9.11 -5.40 -8.95
C ASN A 675 -10.35 -4.52 -8.97
N GLN A 676 -10.29 -3.31 -8.38
CA GLN A 676 -11.42 -2.36 -8.37
C GLN A 676 -12.72 -2.99 -7.85
N VAL A 677 -12.77 -3.23 -6.55
CA VAL A 677 -13.83 -3.99 -5.86
C VAL A 677 -14.74 -3.05 -5.07
N GLY A 678 -16.04 -3.37 -5.02
CA GLY A 678 -17.06 -2.54 -4.39
C GLY A 678 -18.19 -2.31 -5.39
N GLY A 679 -18.66 -1.06 -5.50
CA GLY A 679 -19.49 -0.65 -6.64
C GLY A 679 -18.69 -0.59 -7.95
N PHE A 680 -19.40 -0.39 -9.05
CA PHE A 680 -18.85 -0.47 -10.40
C PHE A 680 -18.83 0.90 -11.10
N ASP A 681 -17.66 1.41 -11.47
CA ASP A 681 -17.53 2.59 -12.34
C ASP A 681 -17.09 2.16 -13.76
N PRO A 682 -17.94 2.22 -14.79
CA PRO A 682 -17.62 1.75 -16.13
C PRO A 682 -16.52 2.54 -16.86
N ASP A 683 -16.12 3.72 -16.36
CA ASP A 683 -15.15 4.59 -17.05
C ASP A 683 -13.71 4.39 -16.61
N ILE A 684 -13.45 3.52 -15.62
CA ILE A 684 -12.11 3.14 -15.18
C ILE A 684 -11.82 1.66 -15.42
N GLU A 685 -10.54 1.30 -15.53
CA GLU A 685 -10.11 -0.10 -15.64
C GLU A 685 -8.88 -0.34 -14.77
N PRO A 686 -8.70 -1.54 -14.20
CA PRO A 686 -7.51 -1.82 -13.39
C PRO A 686 -6.29 -2.04 -14.29
N LEU A 687 -5.19 -1.32 -14.04
CA LEU A 687 -3.91 -1.50 -14.73
C LEU A 687 -2.86 -2.15 -13.83
N ALA A 688 -2.21 -3.21 -14.31
CA ALA A 688 -1.11 -3.83 -13.58
C ALA A 688 0.07 -2.84 -13.39
N PRO A 689 0.75 -2.86 -12.24
CA PRO A 689 2.00 -2.14 -12.07
C PRO A 689 3.09 -2.72 -12.99
N THR A 690 4.01 -1.86 -13.43
CA THR A 690 5.11 -2.26 -14.31
C THR A 690 6.13 -3.11 -13.56
N GLY A 691 6.47 -4.29 -14.09
CA GLY A 691 7.31 -5.30 -13.43
C GLY A 691 8.61 -5.66 -14.16
N LEU A 692 9.17 -4.78 -15.01
CA LEU A 692 10.36 -5.05 -15.84
C LEU A 692 11.50 -5.72 -15.04
#